data_AF-A0A8C9WV14-F1
#
_entry.id   AF-A0A8C9WV14-F1
#
_cell.length_a   1.000
_cell.length_b   1.000
_cell.length_c   1.000
_cell.angle_alpha   90.00
_cell.angle_beta   90.00
_cell.angle_gamma   90.00
#
_symmetry.space_group_name_H-M   'P 1'
#
loop_
_entity.id
_entity.type
_entity.pdbx_description
1 polymer ?
#
loop_
_entity_poly.entity_id
_entity_poly.type
_entity_poly.pdbx_seq_one_letter_code
_entity_poly.pdbx_strand_id
1 'polypeptide(L)'
;MCREGPRSLGRRGSRSSSSTKNIKARGAGTGTGTGTGTGTSAEIMGTLTCPRHMFLWGLSAVFLFAFASLYVQIPGLYGNEGILPARYQMRFTGKTLLELLRDSPTLLWLGPRLGLNTQQGMELICLLGVLLSFGAMVMNPLRDSLVFFCLWALYLSVYQVGQVFLYFQWDSLLLEVGFLTVLVAPLNLLRQTPSRHHDAITFWLIRWLLFRLMFASGVVKLTSRCPTWWGLTALTYHYETQCIPTPLAWYAHQLPVWFQKLSVVATFIIEIPAPFLLFSPIRSLRLGAFYLQVLLQILIILTGNYNFFNLLTIILCFSLLDDDHINFWLGYRKKMKCRTWSQAALSWTAFLIALTVYVFVAYWATVYFGLEINWEKKSLSSKTEFTYYQFNGFLKTVIASSIWLGLLSLFWEVVTTMLRCASVQGIFWKLLSIAQWAIFASAAATMFAISLVPYTYIEYESSSSIWPSVRKAYGTVERYQLVNSYGLFRRMTGVGGRPEVVIEGSMDKNSWTEIEFMYKPGNLSSPPPFVAPHQPRLDWQMWFAALGPHSRSPWFYSLVHRLLQGKRDVIALIQLEESRYPFGKQPPAFIRAHLYKYWFTEPNEDGSHPQQWWRRQFVEEFFPAVYLGDPVLDSLLSQHGLKDKVQMRERPETLVPRVLRLIREHVRTLSGPLVLWSLFSTAVAICLVKGLFSMPPRDSKCEPSPTEPKSRKTEDTAPPGAQGDKLQKDSESPHRPAEGDGGKNSQRSPRKQK
;
A
#
# COMPACT_ATOMS: atom_id res chain seq x y z
N MET A 1 -47.20 -18.87 -54.04
CA MET A 1 -46.20 -19.95 -54.22
C MET A 1 -46.07 -20.65 -52.86
N CYS A 2 -46.75 -21.78 -52.68
CA CYS A 2 -46.29 -23.15 -52.96
C CYS A 2 -45.45 -23.72 -51.78
N ARG A 3 -45.80 -24.86 -51.17
CA ARG A 3 -46.93 -25.78 -51.45
C ARG A 3 -47.28 -26.65 -50.21
N GLU A 4 -48.54 -27.12 -50.17
CA GLU A 4 -49.04 -28.38 -49.57
C GLU A 4 -48.68 -28.83 -48.13
N GLY A 5 -49.71 -29.08 -47.32
CA GLY A 5 -49.75 -30.19 -46.33
C GLY A 5 -50.51 -31.39 -46.95
N PRO A 6 -51.36 -32.16 -46.23
CA PRO A 6 -51.67 -32.15 -44.79
C PRO A 6 -51.76 -33.61 -44.21
N ARG A 7 -52.64 -33.84 -43.20
CA ARG A 7 -53.15 -35.14 -42.66
C ARG A 7 -52.30 -35.84 -41.58
N SER A 8 -52.86 -36.55 -40.58
CA SER A 8 -54.26 -36.57 -40.05
C SER A 8 -54.41 -37.45 -38.78
N LEU A 9 -55.40 -37.14 -37.93
CA LEU A 9 -56.01 -38.00 -36.86
C LEU A 9 -55.04 -38.38 -35.71
N GLY A 10 -55.45 -38.67 -34.46
CA GLY A 10 -56.72 -38.77 -33.71
C GLY A 10 -56.40 -39.41 -32.33
N ARG A 11 -57.23 -39.49 -31.28
CA ARG A 11 -58.66 -39.17 -31.03
C ARG A 11 -58.89 -39.21 -29.48
N ARG A 12 -59.85 -38.45 -28.91
CA ARG A 12 -60.57 -38.61 -27.59
C ARG A 12 -59.79 -39.20 -26.38
N GLY A 13 -59.64 -38.51 -25.25
CA GLY A 13 -60.68 -38.17 -24.24
C GLY A 13 -60.20 -38.62 -22.82
N SER A 14 -60.80 -38.30 -21.67
CA SER A 14 -62.00 -37.52 -21.31
C SER A 14 -62.06 -37.21 -19.79
N ARG A 15 -62.63 -36.06 -19.37
CA ARG A 15 -63.14 -35.73 -18.00
C ARG A 15 -62.12 -35.78 -16.83
N SER A 16 -62.26 -35.06 -15.71
CA SER A 16 -62.94 -33.79 -15.33
C SER A 16 -62.47 -33.38 -13.91
N SER A 17 -62.53 -32.08 -13.55
CA SER A 17 -62.69 -31.49 -12.18
C SER A 17 -62.15 -32.25 -10.93
N SER A 18 -61.43 -31.66 -9.96
CA SER A 18 -61.35 -30.24 -9.52
C SER A 18 -60.33 -30.07 -8.37
N SER A 19 -59.84 -28.85 -8.13
CA SER A 19 -59.19 -28.40 -6.87
C SER A 19 -57.87 -29.13 -6.49
N THR A 20 -56.80 -28.50 -6.01
CA THR A 20 -56.71 -27.68 -4.79
C THR A 20 -55.40 -26.88 -4.75
N LYS A 21 -55.31 -25.87 -3.87
CA LYS A 21 -54.12 -25.06 -3.58
C LYS A 21 -52.91 -25.92 -3.16
N ASN A 22 -51.75 -25.71 -3.77
CA ASN A 22 -50.42 -26.03 -3.21
C ASN A 22 -49.65 -24.71 -3.07
N ILE A 23 -49.51 -24.13 -1.87
CA ILE A 23 -48.61 -24.57 -0.78
C ILE A 23 -47.16 -24.63 -1.29
N LYS A 24 -46.46 -23.48 -1.23
CA LYS A 24 -45.00 -23.38 -1.39
C LYS A 24 -44.36 -23.38 -0.01
N ALA A 25 -43.96 -24.55 0.47
CA ALA A 25 -43.59 -24.78 1.86
C ALA A 25 -42.38 -23.94 2.32
N ARG A 26 -42.55 -23.17 3.41
CA ARG A 26 -41.44 -22.67 4.22
C ARG A 26 -40.96 -23.81 5.14
N GLY A 27 -39.96 -24.56 4.69
CA GLY A 27 -39.28 -25.55 5.53
C GLY A 27 -38.36 -24.88 6.55
N ALA A 28 -38.81 -24.73 7.79
CA ALA A 28 -37.95 -24.32 8.90
C ALA A 28 -37.11 -25.52 9.38
N GLY A 29 -35.84 -25.59 8.98
CA GLY A 29 -34.91 -26.62 9.43
C GLY A 29 -34.35 -26.32 10.82
N THR A 30 -34.68 -27.16 11.81
CA THR A 30 -34.23 -27.02 13.21
C THR A 30 -32.72 -27.22 13.37
N GLY A 31 -32.04 -26.26 14.01
CA GLY A 31 -30.60 -26.26 14.26
C GLY A 31 -30.21 -26.48 15.74
N THR A 32 -30.99 -27.24 16.51
CA THR A 32 -30.70 -27.55 17.93
C THR A 32 -29.59 -28.60 18.07
N GLY A 33 -28.35 -28.19 17.81
CA GLY A 33 -27.14 -28.99 18.03
C GLY A 33 -26.40 -28.58 19.30
N THR A 34 -26.85 -29.05 20.47
CA THR A 34 -26.18 -28.83 21.77
C THR A 34 -24.93 -29.69 21.91
N GLY A 35 -23.89 -29.38 21.12
CA GLY A 35 -22.57 -29.98 21.23
C GLY A 35 -21.76 -29.31 22.35
N THR A 36 -21.72 -29.92 23.54
CA THR A 36 -20.81 -29.55 24.63
C THR A 36 -19.37 -29.95 24.33
N GLY A 37 -18.78 -29.33 23.31
CA GLY A 37 -17.37 -29.48 22.96
C GLY A 37 -16.46 -28.70 23.90
N THR A 38 -15.37 -29.33 24.37
CA THR A 38 -14.41 -28.76 25.32
C THR A 38 -13.77 -27.47 24.81
N GLY A 39 -14.04 -26.35 25.49
CA GLY A 39 -13.55 -25.03 25.13
C GLY A 39 -12.10 -24.78 25.55
N THR A 40 -11.14 -25.38 24.85
CA THR A 40 -9.69 -25.15 25.08
C THR A 40 -8.96 -24.75 23.79
N SER A 41 -8.00 -23.82 23.92
CA SER A 41 -6.99 -23.45 22.90
C SER A 41 -7.46 -22.77 21.59
N ALA A 42 -8.67 -22.23 21.50
CA ALA A 42 -9.28 -21.78 20.23
C ALA A 42 -9.13 -20.27 19.85
N GLU A 43 -8.28 -19.46 20.50
CA GLU A 43 -8.43 -17.98 20.51
C GLU A 43 -7.18 -17.14 20.11
N ILE A 44 -6.18 -17.71 19.42
CA ILE A 44 -4.90 -17.00 19.10
C ILE A 44 -4.99 -16.10 17.85
N MET A 45 -5.88 -16.41 16.90
CA MET A 45 -6.20 -15.55 15.76
C MET A 45 -7.68 -15.67 15.43
N GLY A 46 -8.36 -14.53 15.33
CA GLY A 46 -9.77 -14.45 14.94
C GLY A 46 -9.97 -14.84 13.47
N THR A 47 -11.20 -14.76 12.97
CA THR A 47 -11.44 -14.87 11.54
C THR A 47 -10.80 -13.69 10.79
N LEU A 48 -10.44 -13.92 9.53
CA LEU A 48 -9.64 -13.02 8.68
C LEU A 48 -10.44 -12.46 7.49
N THR A 49 -11.76 -12.45 7.58
CA THR A 49 -12.65 -12.13 6.45
C THR A 49 -12.56 -10.65 6.07
N CYS A 50 -12.70 -9.76 7.05
CA CYS A 50 -12.66 -8.32 6.90
C CYS A 50 -11.24 -7.81 6.57
N PRO A 51 -10.15 -8.26 7.25
CA PRO A 51 -8.78 -7.93 6.84
C PRO A 51 -8.51 -8.27 5.37
N ARG A 52 -8.95 -9.43 4.88
CA ARG A 52 -8.82 -9.82 3.47
C ARG A 52 -9.61 -8.91 2.55
N HIS A 53 -10.87 -8.57 2.87
CA HIS A 53 -11.65 -7.66 2.02
C HIS A 53 -11.08 -6.23 1.98
N MET A 54 -10.48 -5.74 3.08
CA MET A 54 -9.75 -4.46 3.12
C MET A 54 -8.44 -4.53 2.32
N PHE A 55 -7.67 -5.60 2.47
CA PHE A 55 -6.42 -5.84 1.74
C PHE A 55 -6.63 -5.88 0.22
N LEU A 56 -7.59 -6.69 -0.25
CA LEU A 56 -7.90 -6.81 -1.68
C LEU A 56 -8.43 -5.49 -2.27
N TRP A 57 -9.25 -4.75 -1.51
CA TRP A 57 -9.74 -3.44 -1.97
C TRP A 57 -8.62 -2.39 -2.03
N GLY A 58 -7.79 -2.31 -0.99
CA GLY A 58 -6.65 -1.40 -0.93
C GLY A 58 -5.64 -1.66 -2.05
N LEU A 59 -5.29 -2.93 -2.31
CA LEU A 59 -4.38 -3.24 -3.42
C LEU A 59 -5.02 -2.94 -4.79
N SER A 60 -6.34 -3.09 -4.93
CA SER A 60 -7.05 -2.64 -6.14
C SER A 60 -6.86 -1.13 -6.34
N ALA A 61 -6.94 -0.31 -5.28
CA ALA A 61 -6.65 1.12 -5.37
C ALA A 61 -5.17 1.41 -5.72
N VAL A 62 -4.22 0.65 -5.15
CA VAL A 62 -2.79 0.80 -5.51
C VAL A 62 -2.53 0.46 -6.98
N PHE A 63 -3.10 -0.61 -7.52
CA PHE A 63 -3.01 -0.92 -8.95
C PHE A 63 -3.64 0.18 -9.82
N LEU A 64 -4.80 0.72 -9.41
CA LEU A 64 -5.45 1.84 -10.11
C LEU A 64 -4.52 3.05 -10.18
N PHE A 65 -3.91 3.43 -9.05
CA PHE A 65 -2.94 4.53 -9.00
C PHE A 65 -1.69 4.26 -9.84
N ALA A 66 -1.10 3.06 -9.73
CA ALA A 66 0.11 2.71 -10.46
C ALA A 66 -0.09 2.71 -11.99
N PHE A 67 -1.18 2.10 -12.49
CA PHE A 67 -1.50 2.08 -13.91
C PHE A 67 -1.92 3.45 -14.45
N ALA A 68 -2.74 4.22 -13.73
CA ALA A 68 -3.12 5.57 -14.15
C ALA A 68 -1.91 6.52 -14.15
N SER A 69 -1.05 6.42 -13.14
CA SER A 69 0.16 7.25 -13.00
C SER A 69 1.15 6.98 -14.12
N LEU A 70 1.27 5.72 -14.54
CA LEU A 70 2.08 5.33 -15.68
C LEU A 70 1.45 5.81 -16.99
N TYR A 71 0.15 5.60 -17.20
CA TYR A 71 -0.57 5.90 -18.44
C TYR A 71 -0.34 7.34 -18.92
N VAL A 72 -0.55 8.33 -18.05
CA VAL A 72 -0.41 9.76 -18.40
C VAL A 72 1.01 10.15 -18.81
N GLN A 73 2.03 9.36 -18.44
CA GLN A 73 3.44 9.61 -18.77
C GLN A 73 3.95 8.78 -19.96
N ILE A 74 3.20 7.77 -20.44
CA ILE A 74 3.67 6.89 -21.54
C ILE A 74 4.08 7.68 -22.80
N PRO A 75 3.32 8.67 -23.29
CA PRO A 75 3.67 9.36 -24.54
C PRO A 75 5.04 10.04 -24.48
N GLY A 76 5.34 10.75 -23.38
CA GLY A 76 6.62 11.44 -23.18
C GLY A 76 7.77 10.53 -22.78
N LEU A 77 7.54 9.49 -21.97
CA LEU A 77 8.63 8.62 -21.50
C LEU A 77 8.99 7.57 -22.56
N TYR A 78 7.99 6.90 -23.12
CA TYR A 78 8.12 5.65 -23.87
C TYR A 78 7.54 5.69 -25.28
N GLY A 79 6.86 6.78 -25.64
CA GLY A 79 6.29 6.97 -26.96
C GLY A 79 7.34 7.02 -28.06
N ASN A 80 6.89 6.99 -29.31
CA ASN A 80 7.79 7.06 -30.47
C ASN A 80 8.70 8.29 -30.45
N GLU A 81 8.16 9.42 -29.98
CA GLU A 81 8.84 10.71 -29.84
C GLU A 81 9.27 10.99 -28.39
N GLY A 82 9.25 9.98 -27.51
CA GLY A 82 9.57 10.11 -26.09
C GLY A 82 11.07 10.15 -25.80
N ILE A 83 11.40 10.26 -24.50
CA ILE A 83 12.79 10.28 -23.98
C ILE A 83 13.47 8.91 -24.21
N LEU A 84 12.82 7.80 -23.86
CA LEU A 84 13.33 6.43 -24.07
C LEU A 84 12.28 5.55 -24.76
N PRO A 85 12.11 5.68 -26.09
CA PRO A 85 11.10 4.94 -26.85
C PRO A 85 11.14 3.43 -26.58
N ALA A 86 10.03 2.87 -26.06
CA ALA A 86 9.93 1.46 -25.65
C ALA A 86 10.24 0.47 -26.79
N ARG A 87 10.07 0.90 -28.04
CA ARG A 87 10.46 0.16 -29.26
C ARG A 87 11.92 -0.29 -29.27
N TYR A 88 12.82 0.40 -28.55
CA TYR A 88 14.24 0.06 -28.52
C TYR A 88 14.57 -1.25 -27.78
N GLN A 89 13.73 -1.65 -26.82
CA GLN A 89 13.82 -2.95 -26.14
C GLN A 89 13.15 -4.07 -26.94
N MET A 90 12.05 -3.75 -27.64
CA MET A 90 11.20 -4.71 -28.37
C MET A 90 11.75 -5.05 -29.77
N ARG A 91 13.03 -5.44 -29.87
CA ARG A 91 13.68 -5.78 -31.14
C ARG A 91 13.32 -7.20 -31.58
N PHE A 92 12.44 -7.31 -32.58
CA PHE A 92 12.05 -8.58 -33.19
C PHE A 92 13.26 -9.27 -33.83
N THR A 93 13.65 -10.41 -33.25
CA THR A 93 14.89 -11.14 -33.54
C THR A 93 14.65 -12.50 -34.23
N GLY A 94 13.50 -12.67 -34.89
CA GLY A 94 13.11 -13.91 -35.58
C GLY A 94 12.70 -15.08 -34.67
N LYS A 95 13.03 -15.02 -33.38
CA LYS A 95 12.63 -15.99 -32.33
C LYS A 95 11.12 -16.24 -32.28
N THR A 96 10.75 -17.43 -31.82
CA THR A 96 9.34 -17.78 -31.56
C THR A 96 8.77 -16.98 -30.37
N LEU A 97 7.44 -16.86 -30.32
CA LEU A 97 6.76 -16.16 -29.23
C LEU A 97 7.06 -16.77 -27.85
N LEU A 98 7.24 -18.09 -27.75
CA LEU A 98 7.54 -18.77 -26.49
C LEU A 98 8.95 -18.44 -25.99
N GLU A 99 9.93 -18.36 -26.89
CA GLU A 99 11.29 -17.92 -26.56
C GLU A 99 11.33 -16.44 -26.15
N LEU A 100 10.63 -15.57 -26.89
CA LEU A 100 10.52 -14.15 -26.57
C LEU A 100 9.89 -13.90 -25.19
N LEU A 101 8.85 -14.66 -24.83
CA LEU A 101 8.21 -14.61 -23.50
C LEU A 101 9.10 -15.20 -22.40
N ARG A 102 9.91 -16.23 -22.69
CA ARG A 102 10.88 -16.81 -21.75
C ARG A 102 12.07 -15.89 -21.50
N ASP A 103 12.50 -15.16 -22.52
CA ASP A 103 13.55 -14.14 -22.42
C ASP A 103 13.06 -12.86 -21.75
N SER A 104 11.84 -12.42 -22.08
CA SER A 104 11.23 -11.19 -21.60
C SER A 104 9.71 -11.39 -21.41
N PRO A 105 9.22 -11.62 -20.17
CA PRO A 105 7.83 -11.96 -19.91
C PRO A 105 6.92 -10.72 -20.03
N THR A 106 6.60 -10.32 -21.26
CA THR A 106 5.71 -9.20 -21.58
C THR A 106 4.67 -9.53 -22.64
N LEU A 107 3.42 -9.13 -22.37
CA LEU A 107 2.30 -9.21 -23.31
C LEU A 107 2.47 -8.27 -24.52
N LEU A 108 3.43 -7.34 -24.50
CA LEU A 108 3.71 -6.42 -25.61
C LEU A 108 4.14 -7.16 -26.90
N TRP A 109 4.65 -8.38 -26.82
CA TRP A 109 4.92 -9.24 -27.99
C TRP A 109 3.66 -9.59 -28.80
N LEU A 110 2.47 -9.50 -28.19
CA LEU A 110 1.18 -9.69 -28.87
C LEU A 110 0.68 -8.42 -29.58
N GLY A 111 1.18 -7.24 -29.21
CA GLY A 111 0.73 -5.93 -29.73
C GLY A 111 0.70 -5.86 -31.26
N PRO A 112 1.78 -6.26 -31.97
CA PRO A 112 1.80 -6.24 -33.44
C PRO A 112 0.80 -7.18 -34.12
N ARG A 113 0.31 -8.24 -33.44
CA ARG A 113 -0.78 -9.10 -33.93
C ARG A 113 -2.15 -8.41 -33.85
N LEU A 114 -2.31 -7.48 -32.90
CA LEU A 114 -3.48 -6.61 -32.75
C LEU A 114 -3.38 -5.33 -33.61
N GLY A 115 -2.31 -5.19 -34.42
CA GLY A 115 -2.03 -3.99 -35.21
C GLY A 115 -1.46 -2.81 -34.41
N LEU A 116 -1.11 -3.00 -33.13
CA LEU A 116 -0.67 -1.95 -32.23
C LEU A 116 0.84 -1.68 -32.33
N ASN A 117 1.22 -0.40 -32.32
CA ASN A 117 2.59 0.02 -32.05
C ASN A 117 2.94 -0.19 -30.56
N THR A 118 4.22 -0.29 -30.20
CA THR A 118 4.67 -0.56 -28.80
C THR A 118 4.06 0.42 -27.78
N GLN A 119 4.03 1.71 -28.11
CA GLN A 119 3.38 2.75 -27.30
C GLN A 119 1.88 2.45 -27.06
N GLN A 120 1.14 2.14 -28.12
CA GLN A 120 -0.30 1.81 -28.04
C GLN A 120 -0.54 0.49 -27.28
N GLY A 121 0.41 -0.45 -27.36
CA GLY A 121 0.40 -1.67 -26.53
C GLY A 121 0.54 -1.36 -25.04
N MET A 122 1.46 -0.46 -24.66
CA MET A 122 1.61 -0.03 -23.26
C MET A 122 0.38 0.76 -22.78
N GLU A 123 -0.13 1.67 -23.60
CA GLU A 123 -1.36 2.43 -23.31
C GLU A 123 -2.57 1.51 -23.10
N LEU A 124 -2.76 0.50 -23.96
CA LEU A 124 -3.82 -0.50 -23.79
C LEU A 124 -3.63 -1.34 -22.52
N ILE A 125 -2.41 -1.79 -22.23
CA ILE A 125 -2.10 -2.55 -21.01
C ILE A 125 -2.44 -1.74 -19.75
N CYS A 126 -2.09 -0.46 -19.72
CA CYS A 126 -2.40 0.40 -18.58
C CYS A 126 -3.89 0.73 -18.48
N LEU A 127 -4.60 0.96 -19.59
CA LEU A 127 -6.05 1.18 -19.57
C LEU A 127 -6.84 -0.07 -19.15
N LEU A 128 -6.40 -1.27 -19.56
CA LEU A 128 -6.94 -2.53 -19.05
C LEU A 128 -6.64 -2.71 -17.55
N GLY A 129 -5.45 -2.33 -17.11
CA GLY A 129 -5.07 -2.31 -15.70
C GLY A 129 -5.95 -1.38 -14.86
N VAL A 130 -6.19 -0.15 -15.33
CA VAL A 130 -7.13 0.82 -14.74
C VAL A 130 -8.56 0.25 -14.69
N LEU A 131 -9.05 -0.33 -15.78
CA LEU A 131 -10.41 -0.88 -15.85
C LEU A 131 -10.62 -2.06 -14.89
N LEU A 132 -9.67 -3.01 -14.84
CA LEU A 132 -9.74 -4.17 -13.94
C LEU A 132 -9.63 -3.77 -12.47
N SER A 133 -8.73 -2.83 -12.14
CA SER A 133 -8.53 -2.36 -10.76
C SER A 133 -9.70 -1.51 -10.25
N PHE A 134 -10.22 -0.59 -11.06
CA PHE A 134 -11.46 0.14 -10.77
C PHE A 134 -12.66 -0.82 -10.61
N GLY A 135 -12.76 -1.82 -11.48
CA GLY A 135 -13.77 -2.89 -11.39
C GLY A 135 -13.66 -3.67 -10.08
N ALA A 136 -12.46 -4.08 -9.67
CA ALA A 136 -12.21 -4.78 -8.41
C ALA A 136 -12.49 -3.90 -7.18
N MET A 137 -12.23 -2.59 -7.24
CA MET A 137 -12.67 -1.65 -6.19
C MET A 137 -14.20 -1.64 -6.07
N VAL A 138 -14.92 -1.43 -7.19
CA VAL A 138 -16.36 -1.18 -7.23
C VAL A 138 -17.23 -2.45 -7.12
N MET A 139 -16.68 -3.63 -7.41
CA MET A 139 -17.44 -4.89 -7.48
C MET A 139 -16.73 -6.03 -6.74
N ASN A 140 -17.31 -6.48 -5.62
CA ASN A 140 -16.79 -7.61 -4.83
C ASN A 140 -16.48 -8.89 -5.65
N PRO A 141 -17.28 -9.29 -6.67
CA PRO A 141 -16.96 -10.47 -7.50
C PRO A 141 -15.68 -10.34 -8.33
N LEU A 142 -15.22 -9.12 -8.64
CA LEU A 142 -13.95 -8.90 -9.36
C LEU A 142 -12.72 -8.89 -8.45
N ARG A 143 -12.89 -9.04 -7.13
CA ARG A 143 -11.78 -9.28 -6.19
C ARG A 143 -11.44 -10.78 -6.17
N ASP A 144 -11.08 -11.30 -7.34
CA ASP A 144 -10.80 -12.71 -7.63
C ASP A 144 -9.33 -12.91 -8.03
N SER A 145 -8.76 -14.06 -7.73
CA SER A 145 -7.34 -14.34 -8.00
C SER A 145 -6.99 -14.28 -9.49
N LEU A 146 -7.92 -14.59 -10.39
CA LEU A 146 -7.71 -14.41 -11.83
C LEU A 146 -7.57 -12.93 -12.21
N VAL A 147 -8.34 -12.03 -11.58
CA VAL A 147 -8.25 -10.58 -11.82
C VAL A 147 -6.93 -10.04 -11.27
N PHE A 148 -6.50 -10.46 -10.09
CA PHE A 148 -5.19 -10.08 -9.55
C PHE A 148 -4.01 -10.65 -10.36
N PHE A 149 -4.14 -11.87 -10.90
CA PHE A 149 -3.15 -12.44 -11.82
C PHE A 149 -3.07 -11.64 -13.13
N CYS A 150 -4.21 -11.22 -13.70
CA CYS A 150 -4.23 -10.32 -14.85
C CYS A 150 -3.59 -8.96 -14.52
N LEU A 151 -3.93 -8.32 -13.40
CA LEU A 151 -3.32 -7.05 -12.96
C LEU A 151 -1.80 -7.18 -12.80
N TRP A 152 -1.33 -8.27 -12.17
CA TRP A 152 0.09 -8.56 -12.02
C TRP A 152 0.79 -8.77 -13.37
N ALA A 153 0.23 -9.60 -14.27
CA ALA A 153 0.81 -9.87 -15.57
C ALA A 153 0.84 -8.64 -16.49
N LEU A 154 -0.18 -7.77 -16.40
CA LEU A 154 -0.22 -6.47 -17.07
C LEU A 154 0.87 -5.54 -16.53
N TYR A 155 1.10 -5.48 -15.20
CA TYR A 155 2.15 -4.64 -14.62
C TYR A 155 3.55 -5.15 -14.94
N LEU A 156 3.76 -6.46 -14.87
CA LEU A 156 5.02 -7.10 -15.27
C LEU A 156 5.34 -6.78 -16.74
N SER A 157 4.33 -6.81 -17.61
CA SER A 157 4.50 -6.54 -19.04
C SER A 157 5.02 -5.15 -19.36
N VAL A 158 4.64 -4.12 -18.60
CA VAL A 158 5.24 -2.78 -18.74
C VAL A 158 6.57 -2.66 -18.01
N TYR A 159 6.74 -3.29 -16.85
CA TYR A 159 7.99 -3.30 -16.09
C TYR A 159 9.19 -3.78 -16.92
N GLN A 160 9.07 -4.91 -17.64
CA GLN A 160 10.15 -5.47 -18.48
C GLN A 160 10.65 -4.51 -19.57
N VAL A 161 9.82 -3.55 -20.01
CA VAL A 161 10.12 -2.64 -21.13
C VAL A 161 10.33 -1.19 -20.65
N GLY A 162 10.04 -0.93 -19.37
CA GLY A 162 9.98 0.39 -18.76
C GLY A 162 11.34 1.01 -18.38
N GLN A 163 12.44 0.29 -18.53
CA GLN A 163 13.82 0.82 -18.40
C GLN A 163 14.02 1.57 -17.05
N VAL A 164 14.91 2.58 -17.01
CA VAL A 164 15.22 3.37 -15.80
C VAL A 164 13.99 4.04 -15.18
N PHE A 165 12.96 4.36 -15.97
CA PHE A 165 11.75 5.02 -15.50
C PHE A 165 10.75 4.08 -14.80
N LEU A 166 10.97 2.76 -14.81
CA LEU A 166 10.07 1.75 -14.18
C LEU A 166 10.79 0.76 -13.25
N TYR A 167 12.09 0.94 -13.01
CA TYR A 167 12.91 0.06 -12.19
C TYR A 167 13.13 0.62 -10.76
N PHE A 168 12.04 0.92 -10.05
CA PHE A 168 12.09 1.42 -8.68
C PHE A 168 11.61 0.37 -7.66
N GLN A 169 12.09 0.42 -6.41
CA GLN A 169 11.78 -0.61 -5.40
C GLN A 169 10.29 -0.78 -5.08
N TRP A 170 9.46 0.25 -5.27
CA TRP A 170 8.00 0.14 -5.12
C TRP A 170 7.30 -0.50 -6.33
N ASP A 171 7.88 -0.41 -7.53
CA ASP A 171 7.42 -1.14 -8.70
C ASP A 171 7.70 -2.65 -8.52
N SER A 172 8.89 -3.01 -8.02
CA SER A 172 9.24 -4.39 -7.65
C SER A 172 8.36 -4.91 -6.49
N LEU A 173 8.11 -4.08 -5.46
CA LEU A 173 7.20 -4.43 -4.36
C LEU A 173 5.77 -4.69 -4.86
N LEU A 174 5.24 -3.86 -5.76
CA LEU A 174 3.91 -4.07 -6.32
C LEU A 174 3.79 -5.37 -7.11
N LEU A 175 4.86 -5.81 -7.79
CA LEU A 175 4.90 -7.12 -8.44
C LEU A 175 4.89 -8.29 -7.43
N GLU A 176 5.71 -8.22 -6.38
CA GLU A 176 5.74 -9.26 -5.34
C GLU A 176 4.41 -9.33 -4.56
N VAL A 177 3.85 -8.19 -4.14
CA VAL A 177 2.53 -8.12 -3.47
C VAL A 177 1.42 -8.56 -4.41
N GLY A 178 1.48 -8.15 -5.68
CA GLY A 178 0.53 -8.56 -6.71
C GLY A 178 0.46 -10.07 -6.88
N PHE A 179 1.62 -10.73 -6.98
CA PHE A 179 1.69 -12.19 -7.08
C PHE A 179 1.20 -12.90 -5.82
N LEU A 180 1.64 -12.46 -4.63
CA LEU A 180 1.14 -13.02 -3.36
C LEU A 180 -0.38 -12.84 -3.21
N THR A 181 -0.95 -11.79 -3.81
CA THR A 181 -2.39 -11.55 -3.78
C THR A 181 -3.18 -12.52 -4.66
N VAL A 182 -2.58 -13.14 -5.67
CA VAL A 182 -3.20 -14.27 -6.40
C VAL A 182 -3.46 -15.45 -5.45
N LEU A 183 -2.62 -15.62 -4.41
CA LEU A 183 -2.82 -16.65 -3.39
C LEU A 183 -3.82 -16.22 -2.30
N VAL A 184 -3.84 -14.94 -1.92
CA VAL A 184 -4.76 -14.39 -0.90
C VAL A 184 -6.20 -14.21 -1.42
N ALA A 185 -6.36 -14.01 -2.73
CA ALA A 185 -7.65 -13.71 -3.32
C ALA A 185 -8.55 -14.96 -3.48
N PRO A 186 -9.88 -14.78 -3.36
CA PRO A 186 -10.86 -15.80 -3.75
C PRO A 186 -10.60 -16.44 -5.12
N LEU A 187 -10.75 -17.77 -5.20
CA LEU A 187 -11.05 -18.48 -6.44
C LEU A 187 -12.57 -18.69 -6.51
N ASN A 188 -13.31 -17.77 -7.14
CA ASN A 188 -14.78 -17.83 -7.22
C ASN A 188 -15.27 -18.66 -8.42
N LEU A 189 -14.39 -18.99 -9.37
CA LEU A 189 -14.69 -19.88 -10.51
C LEU A 189 -15.15 -21.27 -10.05
N LEU A 190 -14.70 -21.72 -8.89
CA LEU A 190 -15.23 -22.88 -8.18
C LEU A 190 -16.18 -22.40 -7.07
N ARG A 191 -17.44 -22.83 -7.19
CA ARG A 191 -18.60 -22.49 -6.35
C ARG A 191 -18.24 -22.43 -4.85
N GLN A 192 -18.63 -21.33 -4.18
CA GLN A 192 -18.29 -20.97 -2.80
C GLN A 192 -18.03 -22.16 -1.86
N THR A 193 -16.76 -22.41 -1.53
CA THR A 193 -16.38 -23.29 -0.42
C THR A 193 -16.72 -22.59 0.91
N PRO A 194 -17.44 -23.26 1.84
CA PRO A 194 -17.99 -22.59 3.03
C PRO A 194 -16.92 -22.22 4.08
N SER A 195 -15.74 -22.85 4.03
CA SER A 195 -14.65 -22.63 5.00
C SER A 195 -13.31 -22.47 4.28
N ARG A 196 -12.70 -21.27 4.34
CA ARG A 196 -11.38 -20.98 3.74
C ARG A 196 -10.27 -20.99 4.78
N HIS A 197 -10.00 -22.17 5.34
CA HIS A 197 -9.00 -22.34 6.41
C HIS A 197 -7.55 -21.98 6.01
N HIS A 198 -7.26 -21.85 4.71
CA HIS A 198 -5.94 -21.44 4.18
C HIS A 198 -5.63 -19.93 4.35
N ASP A 199 -6.62 -19.08 4.67
CA ASP A 199 -6.44 -17.62 4.80
C ASP A 199 -5.24 -17.24 5.71
N ALA A 200 -5.01 -17.99 6.79
CA ALA A 200 -3.92 -17.73 7.74
C ALA A 200 -2.51 -17.95 7.14
N ILE A 201 -2.34 -18.98 6.30
CA ILE A 201 -1.09 -19.27 5.57
C ILE A 201 -0.82 -18.15 4.56
N THR A 202 -1.83 -17.75 3.79
CA THR A 202 -1.65 -16.72 2.75
C THR A 202 -1.40 -15.35 3.37
N PHE A 203 -2.05 -15.03 4.50
CA PHE A 203 -1.74 -13.86 5.32
C PHE A 203 -0.36 -13.93 5.99
N TRP A 204 0.17 -15.14 6.25
CA TRP A 204 1.53 -15.29 6.77
C TRP A 204 2.58 -14.84 5.76
N LEU A 205 2.39 -15.12 4.45
CA LEU A 205 3.29 -14.63 3.40
C LEU A 205 3.32 -13.09 3.33
N ILE A 206 2.18 -12.43 3.52
CA ILE A 206 2.09 -10.97 3.59
C ILE A 206 2.81 -10.42 4.83
N ARG A 207 2.67 -11.08 5.99
CA ARG A 207 3.43 -10.75 7.22
C ARG A 207 4.94 -10.92 7.02
N TRP A 208 5.37 -11.99 6.35
CA TRP A 208 6.78 -12.25 6.03
C TRP A 208 7.38 -11.23 5.04
N LEU A 209 6.62 -10.78 4.05
CA LEU A 209 7.02 -9.67 3.19
C LEU A 209 7.13 -8.35 3.97
N LEU A 210 6.13 -8.00 4.78
CA LEU A 210 6.17 -6.79 5.61
C LEU A 210 7.38 -6.80 6.56
N PHE A 211 7.69 -7.95 7.17
CA PHE A 211 8.89 -8.14 7.97
C PHE A 211 10.16 -7.86 7.16
N ARG A 212 10.34 -8.51 6.00
CA ARG A 212 11.52 -8.29 5.14
C ARG A 212 11.65 -6.83 4.71
N LEU A 213 10.56 -6.19 4.30
CA LEU A 213 10.54 -4.80 3.84
C LEU A 213 11.03 -3.84 4.94
N MET A 214 10.46 -3.93 6.14
CA MET A 214 10.80 -3.02 7.24
C MET A 214 12.17 -3.34 7.84
N PHE A 215 12.45 -4.62 8.15
CA PHE A 215 13.73 -5.03 8.75
C PHE A 215 14.92 -4.72 7.83
N ALA A 216 14.82 -5.02 6.52
CA ALA A 216 15.87 -4.66 5.57
C ALA A 216 16.04 -3.13 5.49
N SER A 217 14.95 -2.37 5.41
CA SER A 217 15.00 -0.90 5.33
C SER A 217 15.65 -0.25 6.56
N GLY A 218 15.45 -0.80 7.77
CA GLY A 218 16.15 -0.37 8.97
C GLY A 218 17.62 -0.76 8.98
N VAL A 219 17.93 -2.04 8.73
CA VAL A 219 19.29 -2.56 8.80
C VAL A 219 20.23 -1.92 7.78
N VAL A 220 19.80 -1.68 6.53
CA VAL A 220 20.70 -1.13 5.50
C VAL A 220 21.22 0.26 5.87
N LYS A 221 20.45 1.06 6.61
CA LYS A 221 20.87 2.40 7.08
C LYS A 221 22.14 2.32 7.92
N LEU A 222 22.25 1.31 8.79
CA LEU A 222 23.43 1.06 9.62
C LEU A 222 24.55 0.33 8.84
N THR A 223 24.26 -0.71 8.05
CA THR A 223 25.30 -1.41 7.24
C THR A 223 25.94 -0.54 6.16
N SER A 224 25.31 0.59 5.81
CA SER A 224 25.84 1.56 4.84
C SER A 224 27.13 2.28 5.26
N ARG A 225 27.44 2.29 6.57
CA ARG A 225 28.41 3.15 7.25
C ARG A 225 28.20 4.67 7.01
N CYS A 226 26.96 5.11 6.79
CA CYS A 226 26.63 6.52 6.59
C CYS A 226 26.79 7.31 7.92
N PRO A 227 27.62 8.37 7.97
CA PRO A 227 27.87 9.11 9.21
C PRO A 227 26.62 9.74 9.83
N THR A 228 25.63 10.16 9.03
CA THR A 228 24.40 10.78 9.55
C THR A 228 23.42 9.77 10.16
N TRP A 229 23.39 8.52 9.68
CA TRP A 229 22.62 7.44 10.33
C TRP A 229 23.28 7.02 11.65
N TRP A 230 24.61 6.88 11.69
CA TRP A 230 25.35 6.52 12.90
C TRP A 230 25.42 7.65 13.94
N GLY A 231 25.47 8.92 13.51
CA GLY A 231 25.43 10.11 14.37
C GLY A 231 24.02 10.57 14.76
N LEU A 232 22.98 9.82 14.38
CA LEU A 232 21.56 10.10 14.61
C LEU A 232 21.05 11.42 13.97
N THR A 233 21.81 12.07 13.09
CA THR A 233 21.45 13.34 12.44
C THR A 233 20.72 13.18 11.10
N ALA A 234 20.47 11.96 10.62
CA ALA A 234 19.89 11.73 9.30
C ALA A 234 18.62 12.54 8.99
N LEU A 235 17.68 12.68 9.95
CA LEU A 235 16.45 13.44 9.74
C LEU A 235 16.63 14.96 9.72
N THR A 236 17.76 15.51 10.18
CA THR A 236 18.03 16.96 9.99
C THR A 236 18.23 17.31 8.51
N TYR A 237 18.56 16.33 7.66
CA TYR A 237 18.72 16.51 6.21
C TYR A 237 17.54 15.93 5.42
N HIS A 238 16.97 14.81 5.87
CA HIS A 238 16.03 14.00 5.08
C HIS A 238 14.85 14.77 4.49
N TYR A 239 14.22 15.66 5.26
CA TYR A 239 13.04 16.41 4.82
C TYR A 239 13.32 17.36 3.66
N GLU A 240 14.54 17.87 3.54
CA GLU A 240 15.00 18.74 2.45
C GLU A 240 15.48 17.92 1.24
N THR A 241 16.25 16.85 1.50
CA THR A 241 17.00 16.14 0.46
C THR A 241 16.22 14.99 -0.20
N GLN A 242 15.10 14.55 0.38
CA GLN A 242 14.16 13.60 -0.20
C GLN A 242 13.65 14.02 -1.59
N CYS A 243 13.37 13.06 -2.48
CA CYS A 243 13.15 13.35 -3.90
C CYS A 243 12.06 14.40 -4.19
N ILE A 244 10.85 14.27 -3.63
CA ILE A 244 9.78 15.27 -3.79
C ILE A 244 9.15 15.56 -2.40
N PRO A 245 9.61 16.59 -1.68
CA PRO A 245 9.04 16.97 -0.38
C PRO A 245 7.61 17.50 -0.49
N THR A 246 6.88 17.54 0.63
CA THR A 246 5.58 18.20 0.80
C THR A 246 5.74 19.55 1.51
N PRO A 247 4.69 20.40 1.66
CA PRO A 247 4.80 21.63 2.44
C PRO A 247 5.18 21.37 3.90
N LEU A 248 4.70 20.26 4.49
CA LEU A 248 5.02 19.90 5.87
C LEU A 248 6.50 19.52 6.06
N ALA A 249 7.21 19.14 5.00
CA ALA A 249 8.64 18.88 5.07
C ALA A 249 9.45 20.08 5.57
N TRP A 250 9.07 21.30 5.18
CA TRP A 250 9.69 22.54 5.65
C TRP A 250 9.49 22.69 7.16
N TYR A 251 8.25 22.60 7.64
CA TYR A 251 7.92 22.69 9.07
C TYR A 251 8.58 21.58 9.91
N ALA A 252 8.65 20.36 9.36
CA ALA A 252 9.32 19.22 9.99
C ALA A 252 10.84 19.39 10.05
N HIS A 253 11.45 20.07 9.07
CA HIS A 253 12.88 20.41 9.07
C HIS A 253 13.23 21.41 10.17
N GLN A 254 12.38 22.42 10.42
CA GLN A 254 12.59 23.42 11.49
C GLN A 254 12.49 22.87 12.92
N LEU A 255 12.14 21.59 13.12
CA LEU A 255 12.06 20.99 14.45
C LEU A 255 13.46 20.83 15.09
N PRO A 256 13.63 21.11 16.41
CA PRO A 256 14.92 21.11 17.08
C PRO A 256 15.73 19.82 16.90
N VAL A 257 17.06 19.95 16.79
CA VAL A 257 17.98 18.83 16.51
C VAL A 257 17.84 17.65 17.49
N TRP A 258 17.51 17.89 18.76
CA TRP A 258 17.25 16.81 19.73
C TRP A 258 16.03 15.96 19.35
N PHE A 259 14.97 16.59 18.81
CA PHE A 259 13.77 15.92 18.34
C PHE A 259 14.05 15.14 17.04
N GLN A 260 14.89 15.68 16.16
CA GLN A 260 15.33 14.99 14.95
C GLN A 260 16.13 13.72 15.29
N LYS A 261 17.04 13.80 16.26
CA LYS A 261 17.79 12.63 16.75
C LYS A 261 16.89 11.58 17.40
N LEU A 262 15.95 12.00 18.26
CA LEU A 262 14.94 11.11 18.83
C LEU A 262 14.08 10.44 17.74
N SER A 263 13.75 11.18 16.67
CA SER A 263 12.99 10.65 15.54
C SER A 263 13.79 9.62 14.72
N VAL A 264 15.13 9.73 14.63
CA VAL A 264 15.99 8.69 14.07
C VAL A 264 16.00 7.44 14.96
N VAL A 265 16.09 7.60 16.29
CA VAL A 265 16.00 6.48 17.24
C VAL A 265 14.64 5.78 17.15
N ALA A 266 13.54 6.54 17.09
CA ALA A 266 12.19 6.00 16.88
C ALA A 266 12.07 5.26 15.53
N THR A 267 12.67 5.79 14.46
CA THR A 267 12.74 5.13 13.16
C THR A 267 13.44 3.77 13.27
N PHE A 268 14.61 3.70 13.92
CA PHE A 268 15.30 2.43 14.16
C PHE A 268 14.48 1.44 15.00
N ILE A 269 13.74 1.90 16.01
CA ILE A 269 12.86 1.05 16.83
C ILE A 269 11.69 0.47 15.99
N ILE A 270 11.09 1.28 15.11
CA ILE A 270 9.97 0.84 14.26
C ILE A 270 10.46 -0.05 13.11
N GLU A 271 11.68 0.15 12.60
CA GLU A 271 12.21 -0.64 11.49
C GLU A 271 13.02 -1.88 11.90
N ILE A 272 13.60 -1.97 13.11
CA ILE A 272 14.51 -3.08 13.48
C ILE A 272 13.88 -4.06 14.50
N PRO A 273 13.57 -3.70 15.76
CA PRO A 273 12.93 -4.63 16.70
C PRO A 273 11.41 -4.79 16.50
N ALA A 274 10.66 -3.73 16.14
CA ALA A 274 9.20 -3.84 16.00
C ALA A 274 8.73 -4.86 14.94
N PRO A 275 9.44 -5.12 13.82
CA PRO A 275 9.05 -6.18 12.88
C PRO A 275 9.04 -7.60 13.48
N PHE A 276 9.81 -7.89 14.54
CA PHE A 276 9.75 -9.21 15.19
C PHE A 276 8.40 -9.45 15.90
N LEU A 277 7.73 -8.37 16.32
CA LEU A 277 6.40 -8.44 16.95
C LEU A 277 5.29 -8.83 15.95
N LEU A 278 5.53 -8.76 14.63
CA LEU A 278 4.59 -9.17 13.57
C LEU A 278 4.24 -10.67 13.64
N PHE A 279 5.18 -11.49 14.12
CA PHE A 279 5.00 -12.93 14.34
C PHE A 279 4.54 -13.29 15.76
N SER A 280 4.30 -12.29 16.63
CA SER A 280 3.90 -12.57 18.01
C SER A 280 2.50 -13.21 18.08
N PRO A 281 2.32 -14.31 18.84
CA PRO A 281 1.00 -14.86 19.12
C PRO A 281 0.19 -13.94 20.06
N ILE A 282 0.84 -13.00 20.75
CA ILE A 282 0.17 -12.07 21.66
C ILE A 282 -0.46 -10.94 20.84
N ARG A 283 -1.80 -10.96 20.74
CA ARG A 283 -2.63 -9.95 20.05
C ARG A 283 -2.16 -8.51 20.29
N SER A 284 -1.89 -8.14 21.55
CA SER A 284 -1.51 -6.78 21.93
C SER A 284 -0.16 -6.32 21.38
N LEU A 285 0.79 -7.25 21.18
CA LEU A 285 2.09 -6.95 20.56
C LEU A 285 1.95 -6.83 19.04
N ARG A 286 1.18 -7.74 18.41
CA ARG A 286 0.90 -7.69 16.97
C ARG A 286 0.14 -6.42 16.55
N LEU A 287 -0.83 -5.98 17.37
CA LEU A 287 -1.55 -4.72 17.15
C LEU A 287 -0.71 -3.49 17.48
N GLY A 288 0.19 -3.55 18.48
CA GLY A 288 1.16 -2.48 18.72
C GLY A 288 2.08 -2.27 17.51
N ALA A 289 2.60 -3.36 16.95
CA ALA A 289 3.39 -3.34 15.72
C ALA A 289 2.59 -2.74 14.54
N PHE A 290 1.32 -3.14 14.37
CA PHE A 290 0.43 -2.54 13.35
C PHE A 290 0.38 -1.01 13.46
N TYR A 291 0.09 -0.47 14.65
CA TYR A 291 -0.01 0.98 14.83
C TYR A 291 1.33 1.69 14.66
N LEU A 292 2.45 1.10 15.12
CA LEU A 292 3.79 1.66 14.92
C LEU A 292 4.16 1.75 13.43
N GLN A 293 3.91 0.70 12.65
CA GLN A 293 4.19 0.72 11.21
C GLN A 293 3.29 1.74 10.49
N VAL A 294 1.98 1.74 10.77
CA VAL A 294 1.03 2.68 10.14
C VAL A 294 1.34 4.13 10.50
N LEU A 295 1.72 4.42 11.75
CA LEU A 295 2.16 5.76 12.18
C LEU A 295 3.38 6.23 11.37
N LEU A 296 4.41 5.39 11.24
CA LEU A 296 5.59 5.71 10.44
C LEU A 296 5.22 5.97 8.97
N GLN A 297 4.39 5.13 8.36
CA GLN A 297 3.96 5.34 6.96
C GLN A 297 3.14 6.63 6.79
N ILE A 298 2.28 7.00 7.75
CA ILE A 298 1.52 8.26 7.71
C ILE A 298 2.45 9.47 7.84
N LEU A 299 3.40 9.45 8.77
CA LEU A 299 4.38 10.54 8.93
C LEU A 299 5.24 10.72 7.66
N ILE A 300 5.59 9.62 6.99
CA ILE A 300 6.31 9.65 5.70
C ILE A 300 5.42 10.24 4.59
N ILE A 301 4.14 9.84 4.46
CA ILE A 301 3.20 10.44 3.48
C ILE A 301 3.02 11.94 3.72
N LEU A 302 2.86 12.35 4.98
CA LEU A 302 2.63 13.75 5.33
C LEU A 302 3.85 14.63 5.02
N THR A 303 5.07 14.07 5.04
CA THR A 303 6.33 14.81 4.80
C THR A 303 6.93 14.59 3.41
N GLY A 304 6.58 13.54 2.66
CA GLY A 304 7.22 13.22 1.38
C GLY A 304 6.35 12.43 0.38
N ASN A 305 6.51 12.74 -0.90
CA ASN A 305 5.69 12.17 -1.98
C ASN A 305 6.28 10.85 -2.53
N TYR A 306 6.19 9.78 -1.76
CA TYR A 306 6.63 8.43 -2.17
C TYR A 306 5.49 7.65 -2.87
N ASN A 307 4.86 8.28 -3.86
CA ASN A 307 3.87 7.67 -4.75
C ASN A 307 2.81 6.82 -4.02
N PHE A 308 2.65 5.54 -4.38
CA PHE A 308 1.79 4.56 -3.72
C PHE A 308 2.54 3.68 -2.70
N PHE A 309 3.86 3.82 -2.53
CA PHE A 309 4.69 2.96 -1.69
C PHE A 309 4.21 2.88 -0.22
N ASN A 310 3.97 4.03 0.42
CA ASN A 310 3.52 4.04 1.82
C ASN A 310 2.11 3.47 1.97
N LEU A 311 1.22 3.75 1.01
CA LEU A 311 -0.14 3.18 0.98
C LEU A 311 -0.07 1.66 0.85
N LEU A 312 0.77 1.14 -0.05
CA LEU A 312 1.02 -0.28 -0.21
C LEU A 312 1.55 -0.90 1.09
N THR A 313 2.48 -0.24 1.79
CA THR A 313 3.00 -0.69 3.09
C THR A 313 1.91 -0.69 4.19
N ILE A 314 1.02 0.32 4.22
CA ILE A 314 -0.16 0.33 5.13
C ILE A 314 -1.11 -0.84 4.81
N ILE A 315 -1.32 -1.16 3.52
CA ILE A 315 -2.13 -2.30 3.09
C ILE A 315 -1.51 -3.62 3.53
N LEU A 316 -0.18 -3.78 3.46
CA LEU A 316 0.53 -4.94 4.02
C LEU A 316 0.30 -5.08 5.54
N CYS A 317 0.21 -3.97 6.27
CA CYS A 317 -0.08 -3.98 7.70
C CYS A 317 -1.47 -4.55 8.03
N PHE A 318 -2.45 -4.56 7.11
CA PHE A 318 -3.73 -5.24 7.34
C PHE A 318 -3.58 -6.75 7.59
N SER A 319 -2.44 -7.36 7.22
CA SER A 319 -2.14 -8.77 7.56
C SER A 319 -1.95 -9.06 9.05
N LEU A 320 -1.92 -8.02 9.89
CA LEU A 320 -1.78 -8.08 11.35
C LEU A 320 -3.13 -8.01 12.09
N LEU A 321 -4.17 -7.58 11.38
CA LEU A 321 -5.52 -7.36 11.90
C LEU A 321 -6.34 -8.66 11.92
N ASP A 322 -7.45 -8.61 12.66
CA ASP A 322 -8.45 -9.68 12.75
C ASP A 322 -9.86 -9.10 12.77
N ASP A 323 -10.86 -9.92 12.48
CA ASP A 323 -12.27 -9.48 12.36
C ASP A 323 -12.78 -8.80 13.64
N ASP A 324 -12.35 -9.23 14.84
CA ASP A 324 -12.76 -8.60 16.10
C ASP A 324 -12.20 -7.18 16.27
N HIS A 325 -11.02 -6.90 15.71
CA HIS A 325 -10.43 -5.55 15.72
C HIS A 325 -11.18 -4.58 14.78
N ILE A 326 -11.54 -5.06 13.59
CA ILE A 326 -12.27 -4.26 12.61
C ILE A 326 -13.72 -4.06 13.04
N ASN A 327 -14.36 -5.06 13.65
CA ASN A 327 -15.68 -4.91 14.25
C ASN A 327 -15.69 -3.89 15.41
N PHE A 328 -14.61 -3.83 16.20
CA PHE A 328 -14.43 -2.79 17.21
C PHE A 328 -14.33 -1.38 16.60
N TRP A 329 -13.53 -1.17 15.55
CA TRP A 329 -13.46 0.11 14.83
C TRP A 329 -14.81 0.52 14.20
N LEU A 330 -15.57 -0.44 13.68
CA LEU A 330 -16.92 -0.23 13.11
C LEU A 330 -18.01 -0.05 14.19
N GLY A 331 -17.66 0.00 15.47
CA GLY A 331 -18.59 0.21 16.58
C GLY A 331 -19.44 -1.02 16.97
N TYR A 332 -19.26 -2.17 16.31
CA TYR A 332 -19.95 -3.42 16.61
C TYR A 332 -19.41 -4.06 17.90
N ARG A 333 -19.78 -3.49 19.06
CA ARG A 333 -19.47 -4.06 20.38
C ARG A 333 -20.18 -5.41 20.56
N LYS A 334 -19.43 -6.50 20.39
CA LYS A 334 -19.76 -7.83 20.96
C LYS A 334 -20.18 -7.65 22.43
N LYS A 335 -21.31 -8.22 22.85
CA LYS A 335 -21.63 -8.33 24.28
C LYS A 335 -20.48 -9.06 24.97
N MET A 336 -19.89 -8.47 26.02
CA MET A 336 -18.87 -9.14 26.81
C MET A 336 -19.47 -10.44 27.39
N LYS A 337 -18.88 -11.58 27.04
CA LYS A 337 -19.16 -12.84 27.74
C LYS A 337 -18.56 -12.74 29.14
N CYS A 338 -19.24 -13.33 30.13
CA CYS A 338 -18.65 -13.49 31.45
C CYS A 338 -17.40 -14.36 31.31
N ARG A 339 -16.24 -13.80 31.71
CA ARG A 339 -14.93 -14.38 31.43
C ARG A 339 -14.56 -15.38 32.53
N THR A 340 -14.12 -16.59 32.17
CA THR A 340 -13.67 -17.54 33.21
C THR A 340 -12.42 -17.03 33.90
N TRP A 341 -12.19 -17.45 35.15
CA TRP A 341 -10.98 -17.08 35.89
C TRP A 341 -9.69 -17.47 35.13
N SER A 342 -9.68 -18.63 34.47
CA SER A 342 -8.58 -19.07 33.60
C SER A 342 -8.36 -18.15 32.38
N GLN A 343 -9.42 -17.68 31.72
CA GLN A 343 -9.34 -16.72 30.62
C GLN A 343 -8.91 -15.32 31.10
N ALA A 344 -9.28 -14.92 32.32
CA ALA A 344 -8.84 -13.68 32.94
C ALA A 344 -7.34 -13.73 33.29
N ALA A 345 -6.89 -14.82 33.93
CA ALA A 345 -5.49 -15.06 34.25
C ALA A 345 -4.60 -15.07 32.99
N LEU A 346 -5.02 -15.78 31.93
CA LEU A 346 -4.31 -15.79 30.64
C LEU A 346 -4.25 -14.40 29.97
N SER A 347 -5.24 -13.55 30.22
CA SER A 347 -5.22 -12.15 29.77
C SER A 347 -4.21 -11.31 30.54
N TRP A 348 -4.11 -11.51 31.86
CA TRP A 348 -3.16 -10.81 32.71
C TRP A 348 -1.72 -11.22 32.42
N THR A 349 -1.44 -12.52 32.23
CA THR A 349 -0.11 -12.96 31.80
C THR A 349 0.25 -12.43 30.41
N ALA A 350 -0.67 -12.45 29.45
CA ALA A 350 -0.44 -11.86 28.12
C ALA A 350 -0.22 -10.34 28.17
N PHE A 351 -0.91 -9.62 29.07
CA PHE A 351 -0.69 -8.19 29.31
C PHE A 351 0.67 -7.92 29.96
N LEU A 352 1.05 -8.67 31.00
CA LEU A 352 2.34 -8.55 31.68
C LEU A 352 3.50 -8.87 30.73
N ILE A 353 3.41 -9.92 29.91
CA ILE A 353 4.43 -10.23 28.90
C ILE A 353 4.53 -9.10 27.87
N ALA A 354 3.40 -8.54 27.40
CA ALA A 354 3.43 -7.41 26.47
C ALA A 354 4.08 -6.17 27.11
N LEU A 355 3.76 -5.85 28.36
CA LEU A 355 4.37 -4.76 29.12
C LEU A 355 5.88 -4.97 29.29
N THR A 356 6.32 -6.16 29.69
CA THR A 356 7.74 -6.53 29.80
C THR A 356 8.47 -6.37 28.46
N VAL A 357 7.85 -6.77 27.34
CA VAL A 357 8.45 -6.57 26.00
C VAL A 357 8.59 -5.10 25.65
N TYR A 358 7.60 -4.24 25.92
CA TYR A 358 7.71 -2.80 25.68
C TYR A 358 8.75 -2.13 26.61
N VAL A 359 8.81 -2.51 27.89
CA VAL A 359 9.82 -2.03 28.84
C VAL A 359 11.22 -2.47 28.41
N PHE A 360 11.39 -3.70 27.94
CA PHE A 360 12.67 -4.22 27.43
C PHE A 360 13.12 -3.48 26.16
N VAL A 361 12.22 -3.22 25.20
CA VAL A 361 12.52 -2.41 24.01
C VAL A 361 12.89 -0.97 24.38
N ALA A 362 12.19 -0.35 25.33
CA ALA A 362 12.52 0.99 25.82
C ALA A 362 13.88 1.03 26.55
N TYR A 363 14.16 0.04 27.42
CA TYR A 363 15.44 -0.09 28.12
C TYR A 363 16.61 -0.22 27.14
N TRP A 364 16.52 -1.12 26.16
CA TRP A 364 17.57 -1.28 25.16
C TRP A 364 17.70 -0.06 24.22
N ALA A 365 16.63 0.67 23.95
CA ALA A 365 16.73 1.94 23.24
C ALA A 365 17.54 2.98 24.06
N THR A 366 17.26 3.11 25.35
CA THR A 366 18.03 3.98 26.26
C THR A 366 19.50 3.58 26.33
N VAL A 367 19.81 2.29 26.43
CA VAL A 367 21.18 1.77 26.53
C VAL A 367 21.95 1.92 25.20
N TYR A 368 21.40 1.49 24.06
CA TYR A 368 22.13 1.49 22.79
C TYR A 368 22.22 2.86 22.11
N PHE A 369 21.31 3.79 22.41
CA PHE A 369 21.29 5.14 21.87
C PHE A 369 21.58 6.25 22.90
N GLY A 370 22.07 5.89 24.09
CA GLY A 370 22.60 6.84 25.09
C GLY A 370 21.62 7.96 25.43
N LEU A 371 20.37 7.61 25.78
CA LEU A 371 19.28 8.57 25.93
C LEU A 371 19.33 9.29 27.29
N GLU A 372 19.85 10.50 27.33
CA GLU A 372 20.01 11.30 28.55
C GLU A 372 19.11 12.56 28.54
N ILE A 373 18.29 12.72 29.57
CA ILE A 373 17.35 13.86 29.68
C ILE A 373 18.06 15.03 30.38
N ASN A 374 18.41 16.08 29.62
CA ASN A 374 18.95 17.31 30.17
C ASN A 374 17.78 18.25 30.54
N TRP A 375 17.30 18.14 31.78
CA TRP A 375 16.12 18.85 32.29
C TRP A 375 16.23 20.38 32.17
N GLU A 376 17.39 20.95 32.49
CA GLU A 376 17.65 22.41 32.40
C GLU A 376 17.42 22.95 30.99
N LYS A 377 17.91 22.23 29.97
CA LYS A 377 17.85 22.62 28.56
C LYS A 377 16.61 22.08 27.84
N LYS A 378 15.75 21.34 28.56
CA LYS A 378 14.58 20.61 28.03
C LYS A 378 14.90 19.79 26.77
N SER A 379 16.10 19.22 26.72
CA SER A 379 16.67 18.58 25.52
C SER A 379 17.11 17.15 25.79
N LEU A 380 16.76 16.23 24.90
CA LEU A 380 17.26 14.86 24.95
C LEU A 380 18.64 14.77 24.27
N SER A 381 19.65 14.30 24.99
CA SER A 381 20.90 13.82 24.37
C SER A 381 20.71 12.39 23.89
N SER A 382 21.37 12.04 22.78
CA SER A 382 21.35 10.69 22.23
C SER A 382 22.58 10.48 21.35
N LYS A 383 23.25 9.34 21.52
CA LYS A 383 24.48 8.92 20.83
C LYS A 383 24.48 7.40 20.68
N THR A 384 24.91 6.91 19.52
CA THR A 384 25.04 5.46 19.28
C THR A 384 26.21 4.92 20.10
N GLU A 385 25.94 4.06 21.08
CA GLU A 385 26.96 3.51 22.00
C GLU A 385 27.49 2.12 21.59
N PHE A 386 27.02 1.57 20.47
CA PHE A 386 27.54 0.34 19.88
C PHE A 386 28.44 0.62 18.67
N THR A 387 29.36 -0.32 18.38
CA THR A 387 30.27 -0.24 17.23
C THR A 387 29.72 -0.96 15.99
N TYR A 388 30.27 -0.65 14.80
CA TYR A 388 29.96 -1.38 13.56
C TYR A 388 30.20 -2.89 13.69
N TYR A 389 31.28 -3.31 14.36
CA TYR A 389 31.64 -4.72 14.51
C TYR A 389 30.64 -5.47 15.41
N GLN A 390 30.24 -4.88 16.54
CA GLN A 390 29.18 -5.42 17.40
C GLN A 390 27.85 -5.50 16.64
N PHE A 391 27.48 -4.46 15.87
CA PHE A 391 26.26 -4.48 15.06
C PHE A 391 26.29 -5.56 13.98
N ASN A 392 27.41 -5.80 13.31
CA ASN A 392 27.53 -6.85 12.29
C ASN A 392 27.47 -8.26 12.90
N GLY A 393 28.09 -8.47 14.07
CA GLY A 393 27.98 -9.73 14.82
C GLY A 393 26.56 -10.02 15.31
N PHE A 394 25.89 -8.99 15.84
CA PHE A 394 24.46 -9.04 16.17
C PHE A 394 23.62 -9.38 14.94
N LEU A 395 23.84 -8.68 13.82
CA LEU A 395 23.07 -8.85 12.59
C LEU A 395 23.18 -10.28 12.03
N LYS A 396 24.38 -10.88 12.03
CA LYS A 396 24.58 -12.26 11.57
C LYS A 396 23.76 -13.26 12.41
N THR A 397 23.78 -13.11 13.74
CA THR A 397 22.93 -13.90 14.65
C THR A 397 21.44 -13.66 14.38
N VAL A 398 21.03 -12.39 14.28
CA VAL A 398 19.61 -12.01 14.11
C VAL A 398 19.04 -12.46 12.76
N ILE A 399 19.81 -12.43 11.68
CA ILE A 399 19.38 -12.97 10.38
C ILE A 399 19.10 -14.48 10.54
N ALA A 400 20.02 -15.25 11.11
CA ALA A 400 19.80 -16.68 11.36
C ALA A 400 18.56 -16.92 12.26
N SER A 401 18.44 -16.21 13.39
CA SER A 401 17.28 -16.30 14.29
C SER A 401 15.97 -15.90 13.63
N SER A 402 15.98 -14.90 12.73
CA SER A 402 14.78 -14.46 12.00
C SER A 402 14.29 -15.49 10.98
N ILE A 403 15.20 -16.23 10.34
CA ILE A 403 14.86 -17.32 9.41
C ILE A 403 14.24 -18.48 10.20
N TRP A 404 14.81 -18.83 11.37
CA TRP A 404 14.22 -19.83 12.27
C TRP A 404 12.85 -19.40 12.84
N LEU A 405 12.71 -18.14 13.26
CA LEU A 405 11.42 -17.59 13.70
C LEU A 405 10.38 -17.65 12.58
N GLY A 406 10.77 -17.29 11.36
CA GLY A 406 9.91 -17.39 10.18
C GLY A 406 9.49 -18.84 9.89
N LEU A 407 10.44 -19.77 9.87
CA LEU A 407 10.19 -21.18 9.62
C LEU A 407 9.26 -21.82 10.68
N LEU A 408 9.52 -21.56 11.96
CA LEU A 408 8.69 -22.05 13.08
C LEU A 408 7.28 -21.42 13.06
N SER A 409 7.18 -20.13 12.73
CA SER A 409 5.91 -19.42 12.58
C SER A 409 5.08 -19.98 11.41
N LEU A 410 5.68 -20.18 10.25
CA LEU A 410 5.03 -20.81 9.08
C LEU A 410 4.61 -22.25 9.40
N PHE A 411 5.48 -23.04 10.02
CA PHE A 411 5.17 -24.42 10.41
C PHE A 411 3.96 -24.48 11.35
N TRP A 412 3.89 -23.58 12.34
CA TRP A 412 2.74 -23.48 13.25
C TRP A 412 1.43 -23.12 12.53
N GLU A 413 1.45 -22.17 11.61
CA GLU A 413 0.27 -21.80 10.79
C GLU A 413 -0.15 -22.98 9.87
N VAL A 414 0.81 -23.69 9.26
CA VAL A 414 0.55 -24.86 8.42
C VAL A 414 -0.05 -26.02 9.22
N VAL A 415 0.47 -26.33 10.43
CA VAL A 415 -0.05 -27.40 11.28
C VAL A 415 -1.42 -27.03 11.88
N THR A 416 -1.61 -25.81 12.37
CA THR A 416 -2.91 -25.39 12.94
C THR A 416 -4.02 -25.31 11.89
N THR A 417 -3.69 -24.93 10.65
CA THR A 417 -4.65 -25.00 9.52
C THR A 417 -4.89 -26.43 9.03
N MET A 418 -3.87 -27.32 9.05
CA MET A 418 -4.04 -28.75 8.78
C MET A 418 -5.05 -29.38 9.73
N LEU A 419 -4.90 -29.13 11.04
CA LEU A 419 -5.80 -29.63 12.08
C LEU A 419 -7.23 -29.11 11.87
N ARG A 420 -7.39 -27.82 11.57
CA ARG A 420 -8.70 -27.21 11.23
C ARG A 420 -9.35 -27.88 10.00
N CYS A 421 -8.59 -28.14 8.93
CA CYS A 421 -9.08 -28.88 7.76
C CYS A 421 -9.45 -30.34 8.10
N ALA A 422 -8.72 -30.99 9.00
CA ALA A 422 -9.00 -32.35 9.44
C ALA A 422 -10.28 -32.45 10.31
N SER A 423 -10.71 -31.37 10.95
CA SER A 423 -11.95 -31.27 11.73
C SER A 423 -13.21 -30.97 10.89
N VAL A 424 -13.10 -30.76 9.57
CA VAL A 424 -14.26 -30.50 8.70
C VAL A 424 -15.19 -31.72 8.63
N GLN A 425 -16.49 -31.49 8.81
CA GLN A 425 -17.52 -32.53 8.73
C GLN A 425 -17.78 -32.95 7.27
N GLY A 426 -17.89 -34.26 7.04
CA GLY A 426 -18.15 -34.87 5.72
C GLY A 426 -16.87 -35.15 4.92
N ILE A 427 -16.73 -36.40 4.45
CA ILE A 427 -15.51 -36.93 3.81
C ILE A 427 -15.10 -36.09 2.58
N PHE A 428 -16.04 -35.76 1.71
CA PHE A 428 -15.79 -34.96 0.49
C PHE A 428 -15.22 -33.56 0.81
N TRP A 429 -15.85 -32.83 1.74
CA TRP A 429 -15.40 -31.49 2.13
C TRP A 429 -14.06 -31.53 2.88
N LYS A 430 -13.82 -32.57 3.69
CA LYS A 430 -12.52 -32.81 4.34
C LYS A 430 -11.41 -33.07 3.32
N LEU A 431 -11.63 -33.96 2.34
CA LEU A 431 -10.67 -34.23 1.26
C LEU A 431 -10.36 -32.98 0.43
N LEU A 432 -11.39 -32.22 0.04
CA LEU A 432 -11.21 -30.96 -0.71
C LEU A 432 -10.46 -29.90 0.12
N SER A 433 -10.75 -29.79 1.41
CA SER A 433 -10.07 -28.84 2.32
C SER A 433 -8.61 -29.22 2.55
N ILE A 434 -8.30 -30.51 2.64
CA ILE A 434 -6.92 -31.02 2.74
C ILE A 434 -6.16 -30.79 1.42
N ALA A 435 -6.79 -31.03 0.27
CA ALA A 435 -6.18 -30.75 -1.03
C ALA A 435 -5.87 -29.24 -1.22
N GLN A 436 -6.80 -28.35 -0.85
CA GLN A 436 -6.57 -26.91 -0.86
C GLN A 436 -5.45 -26.50 0.11
N TRP A 437 -5.46 -27.03 1.35
CA TRP A 437 -4.40 -26.79 2.33
C TRP A 437 -3.03 -27.23 1.80
N ALA A 438 -2.91 -28.41 1.19
CA ALA A 438 -1.65 -28.90 0.65
C ALA A 438 -1.08 -27.99 -0.46
N ILE A 439 -1.94 -27.51 -1.37
CA ILE A 439 -1.56 -26.56 -2.42
C ILE A 439 -1.07 -25.23 -1.82
N PHE A 440 -1.83 -24.62 -0.91
CA PHE A 440 -1.45 -23.33 -0.32
C PHE A 440 -0.25 -23.44 0.63
N ALA A 441 -0.10 -24.52 1.38
CA ALA A 441 1.06 -24.78 2.23
C ALA A 441 2.33 -25.03 1.38
N SER A 442 2.22 -25.79 0.29
CA SER A 442 3.32 -25.99 -0.66
C SER A 442 3.74 -24.68 -1.32
N ALA A 443 2.79 -23.91 -1.85
CA ALA A 443 3.07 -22.59 -2.43
C ALA A 443 3.72 -21.64 -1.42
N ALA A 444 3.25 -21.62 -0.17
CA ALA A 444 3.82 -20.78 0.88
C ALA A 444 5.24 -21.22 1.29
N ALA A 445 5.49 -22.53 1.43
CA ALA A 445 6.83 -23.06 1.70
C ALA A 445 7.80 -22.74 0.55
N THR A 446 7.37 -22.84 -0.70
CA THR A 446 8.17 -22.46 -1.88
C THR A 446 8.47 -20.96 -1.90
N MET A 447 7.45 -20.10 -1.72
CA MET A 447 7.63 -18.64 -1.68
C MET A 447 8.54 -18.21 -0.53
N PHE A 448 8.40 -18.81 0.65
CA PHE A 448 9.31 -18.60 1.77
C PHE A 448 10.75 -19.01 1.41
N ALA A 449 10.96 -20.22 0.89
CA ALA A 449 12.29 -20.72 0.55
C ALA A 449 13.01 -19.81 -0.47
N ILE A 450 12.37 -19.46 -1.60
CA ILE A 450 13.01 -18.57 -2.59
C ILE A 450 13.26 -17.16 -2.04
N SER A 451 12.45 -16.69 -1.08
CA SER A 451 12.61 -15.36 -0.49
C SER A 451 13.84 -15.22 0.42
N LEU A 452 14.40 -16.32 0.90
CA LEU A 452 15.61 -16.30 1.73
C LEU A 452 16.82 -15.77 0.94
N VAL A 453 16.86 -15.98 -0.39
CA VAL A 453 17.96 -15.55 -1.26
C VAL A 453 18.11 -14.02 -1.26
N PRO A 454 17.12 -13.21 -1.70
CA PRO A 454 17.22 -11.76 -1.65
C PRO A 454 17.15 -11.18 -0.23
N TYR A 455 16.61 -11.92 0.75
CA TYR A 455 16.65 -11.51 2.16
C TYR A 455 18.08 -11.54 2.73
N THR A 456 18.86 -12.58 2.43
CA THR A 456 20.24 -12.68 2.93
C THR A 456 21.24 -11.76 2.22
N TYR A 457 20.88 -11.09 1.12
CA TYR A 457 21.75 -10.06 0.50
C TYR A 457 22.09 -8.88 1.42
N ILE A 458 21.42 -8.77 2.58
CA ILE A 458 21.75 -7.82 3.65
C ILE A 458 23.13 -8.14 4.29
N GLU A 459 23.52 -9.42 4.34
CA GLU A 459 24.76 -9.91 4.99
C GLU A 459 25.42 -11.02 4.15
N TYR A 460 26.62 -10.72 3.64
CA TYR A 460 27.25 -11.48 2.55
C TYR A 460 27.54 -12.94 2.91
N GLU A 461 27.93 -13.22 4.15
CA GLU A 461 28.29 -14.58 4.59
C GLU A 461 27.05 -15.49 4.61
N SER A 462 25.93 -15.01 5.16
CA SER A 462 24.63 -15.72 5.15
C SER A 462 24.14 -16.02 3.74
N SER A 463 24.34 -15.10 2.79
CA SER A 463 23.97 -15.32 1.39
C SER A 463 24.79 -16.44 0.73
N SER A 464 26.05 -16.63 1.14
CA SER A 464 26.88 -17.74 0.65
C SER A 464 26.44 -19.11 1.19
N SER A 465 25.80 -19.14 2.36
CA SER A 465 25.38 -20.36 3.09
C SER A 465 24.09 -21.01 2.55
N ILE A 466 23.22 -20.27 1.84
CA ILE A 466 21.94 -20.82 1.34
C ILE A 466 22.15 -21.99 0.37
N TRP A 467 21.37 -23.06 0.55
CA TRP A 467 21.39 -24.26 -0.28
C TRP A 467 21.38 -23.94 -1.79
N PRO A 468 22.31 -24.51 -2.60
CA PRO A 468 22.42 -24.19 -4.04
C PRO A 468 21.12 -24.39 -4.83
N SER A 469 20.31 -25.39 -4.48
CA SER A 469 19.00 -25.65 -5.12
C SER A 469 18.03 -24.47 -4.96
N VAL A 470 18.05 -23.78 -3.82
CA VAL A 470 17.20 -22.61 -3.54
C VAL A 470 17.68 -21.40 -4.33
N ARG A 471 19.01 -21.19 -4.41
CA ARG A 471 19.61 -20.16 -5.29
C ARG A 471 19.29 -20.41 -6.77
N LYS A 472 19.35 -21.66 -7.23
CA LYS A 472 18.95 -22.05 -8.59
C LYS A 472 17.45 -21.80 -8.84
N ALA A 473 16.58 -22.14 -7.89
CA ALA A 473 15.15 -21.87 -8.00
C ALA A 473 14.86 -20.35 -8.09
N TYR A 474 15.45 -19.54 -7.21
CA TYR A 474 15.37 -18.08 -7.28
C TYR A 474 15.80 -17.54 -8.66
N GLY A 475 16.95 -17.98 -9.18
CA GLY A 475 17.44 -17.56 -10.51
C GLY A 475 16.52 -17.95 -11.69
N THR A 476 15.65 -18.97 -11.53
CA THR A 476 14.62 -19.27 -12.55
C THR A 476 13.38 -18.39 -12.48
N VAL A 477 13.13 -17.72 -11.34
CA VAL A 477 11.91 -16.89 -11.14
C VAL A 477 12.18 -15.39 -11.00
N GLU A 478 13.44 -14.98 -10.86
CA GLU A 478 13.87 -13.57 -10.73
C GLU A 478 13.30 -12.66 -11.83
N ARG A 479 13.25 -13.13 -13.08
CA ARG A 479 12.65 -12.40 -14.22
C ARG A 479 11.18 -12.02 -14.01
N TYR A 480 10.44 -12.75 -13.19
CA TYR A 480 9.03 -12.48 -12.88
C TYR A 480 8.86 -11.61 -11.61
N GLN A 481 9.95 -11.22 -10.93
CA GLN A 481 9.96 -10.38 -9.73
C GLN A 481 9.09 -10.94 -8.59
N LEU A 482 8.98 -12.27 -8.49
CA LEU A 482 8.14 -12.94 -7.48
C LEU A 482 8.61 -12.65 -6.05
N VAL A 483 9.91 -12.47 -5.85
CA VAL A 483 10.49 -11.99 -4.61
C VAL A 483 11.70 -11.11 -4.89
N ASN A 484 11.81 -9.99 -4.17
CA ASN A 484 12.85 -8.97 -4.38
C ASN A 484 13.59 -8.64 -3.07
N SER A 485 14.68 -7.88 -3.19
CA SER A 485 15.43 -7.31 -2.05
C SER A 485 15.04 -5.85 -1.82
N TYR A 486 15.11 -5.40 -0.56
CA TYR A 486 14.65 -4.08 -0.12
C TYR A 486 15.76 -3.34 0.63
N GLY A 487 15.80 -2.00 0.53
CA GLY A 487 16.88 -1.23 1.14
C GLY A 487 16.76 0.28 0.96
N LEU A 488 15.67 0.85 1.46
CA LEU A 488 15.35 2.28 1.31
C LEU A 488 16.29 3.18 2.14
N PHE A 489 16.64 4.34 1.55
CA PHE A 489 17.46 5.40 2.15
C PHE A 489 18.79 4.93 2.80
N ARG A 490 19.41 3.90 2.21
CA ARG A 490 20.65 3.28 2.69
C ARG A 490 21.73 4.30 3.08
N ARG A 491 21.93 5.35 2.28
CA ARG A 491 22.74 6.53 2.64
C ARG A 491 21.89 7.78 2.49
N MET A 492 22.09 8.76 3.36
CA MET A 492 21.50 10.08 3.18
C MET A 492 22.22 10.82 2.05
N THR A 493 21.47 11.37 1.11
CA THR A 493 21.95 12.22 0.01
C THR A 493 21.78 13.69 0.38
N GLY A 494 22.46 14.59 -0.35
CA GLY A 494 22.34 16.04 -0.14
C GLY A 494 22.88 16.58 1.20
N VAL A 495 23.77 15.85 1.87
CA VAL A 495 24.43 16.36 3.09
C VAL A 495 25.25 17.59 2.72
N GLY A 496 24.92 18.74 3.33
CA GLY A 496 25.49 20.03 2.93
C GLY A 496 24.86 20.61 1.66
N GLY A 497 23.56 20.41 1.45
CA GLY A 497 22.74 20.98 0.38
C GLY A 497 22.24 19.95 -0.62
N ARG A 498 20.94 19.97 -0.89
CA ARG A 498 20.25 19.13 -1.88
C ARG A 498 20.73 19.48 -3.30
N PRO A 499 21.39 18.55 -4.04
CA PRO A 499 21.75 18.81 -5.43
C PRO A 499 20.51 18.75 -6.32
N GLU A 500 20.41 19.70 -7.26
CA GLU A 500 19.33 19.78 -8.26
C GLU A 500 19.90 20.26 -9.60
N VAL A 501 19.52 19.57 -10.66
CA VAL A 501 19.81 20.00 -12.04
C VAL A 501 18.71 20.96 -12.50
N VAL A 502 19.13 22.15 -12.92
CA VAL A 502 18.28 23.15 -13.57
C VAL A 502 18.59 23.14 -15.06
N ILE A 503 17.56 23.08 -15.90
CA ILE A 503 17.68 23.12 -17.37
C ILE A 503 17.32 24.54 -17.83
N GLU A 504 18.17 25.12 -18.67
CA GLU A 504 17.97 26.46 -19.22
C GLU A 504 17.94 26.39 -20.75
N GLY A 505 16.97 27.07 -21.35
CA GLY A 505 16.87 27.27 -22.80
C GLY A 505 17.27 28.68 -23.20
N SER A 506 17.66 28.86 -24.47
CA SER A 506 17.98 30.17 -25.06
C SER A 506 17.65 30.19 -26.56
N MET A 507 17.34 31.38 -27.09
CA MET A 507 17.19 31.63 -28.53
C MET A 507 18.44 32.23 -29.17
N ASP A 508 19.28 32.93 -28.38
CA ASP A 508 20.40 33.76 -28.86
C ASP A 508 21.76 33.39 -28.23
N LYS A 509 21.78 32.41 -27.33
CA LYS A 509 22.91 31.94 -26.50
C LYS A 509 23.38 32.93 -25.41
N ASN A 510 22.82 34.14 -25.32
CA ASN A 510 23.15 35.13 -24.29
C ASN A 510 22.07 35.22 -23.21
N SER A 511 20.80 35.29 -23.63
CA SER A 511 19.64 35.30 -22.75
C SER A 511 19.21 33.86 -22.43
N TRP A 512 19.22 33.48 -21.16
CA TRP A 512 18.90 32.12 -20.72
C TRP A 512 17.67 32.15 -19.81
N THR A 513 16.73 31.22 -20.04
CA THR A 513 15.49 31.11 -19.26
C THR A 513 15.36 29.69 -18.72
N GLU A 514 15.14 29.58 -17.41
CA GLU A 514 14.93 28.30 -16.74
C GLU A 514 13.62 27.62 -17.18
N ILE A 515 13.67 26.30 -17.32
CA ILE A 515 12.50 25.48 -17.61
C ILE A 515 11.97 24.91 -16.29
N GLU A 516 10.89 25.49 -15.75
CA GLU A 516 10.27 25.06 -14.49
C GLU A 516 9.52 23.73 -14.66
N PHE A 517 9.81 22.78 -13.77
CA PHE A 517 9.16 21.46 -13.67
C PHE A 517 7.92 21.52 -12.76
N MET A 518 6.91 20.68 -13.03
CA MET A 518 5.68 20.61 -12.23
C MET A 518 5.86 20.13 -10.78
N TYR A 519 6.83 19.26 -10.48
CA TYR A 519 6.85 18.55 -9.18
C TYR A 519 8.18 18.61 -8.41
N LYS A 520 9.35 18.51 -9.07
CA LYS A 520 10.64 18.72 -8.37
C LYS A 520 10.83 20.19 -7.96
N PRO A 521 11.64 20.48 -6.91
CA PRO A 521 12.04 21.85 -6.58
C PRO A 521 12.75 22.58 -7.75
N GLY A 522 12.59 23.90 -7.78
CA GLY A 522 13.22 24.78 -8.78
C GLY A 522 12.98 26.26 -8.49
N ASN A 523 11.72 26.72 -8.61
CA ASN A 523 11.34 28.08 -8.26
C ASN A 523 11.40 28.30 -6.74
N LEU A 524 12.12 29.35 -6.32
CA LEU A 524 12.41 29.63 -4.91
C LEU A 524 11.18 30.04 -4.10
N SER A 525 10.17 30.63 -4.75
CA SER A 525 8.93 31.06 -4.10
C SER A 525 7.85 29.98 -4.10
N SER A 526 8.02 28.90 -4.86
CA SER A 526 7.04 27.81 -4.96
C SER A 526 7.13 26.85 -3.75
N PRO A 527 6.03 26.60 -3.02
CA PRO A 527 6.00 25.57 -1.99
C PRO A 527 6.18 24.17 -2.60
N PRO A 528 6.76 23.20 -1.88
CA PRO A 528 6.82 21.81 -2.34
C PRO A 528 5.40 21.23 -2.48
N PRO A 529 5.03 20.58 -3.59
CA PRO A 529 3.64 20.16 -3.82
C PRO A 529 3.26 18.88 -3.04
N PHE A 530 1.96 18.65 -2.85
CA PHE A 530 1.43 17.32 -2.52
C PHE A 530 0.96 16.64 -3.81
N VAL A 531 1.57 15.51 -4.12
CA VAL A 531 1.52 14.81 -5.43
C VAL A 531 1.06 13.36 -5.27
N ALA A 532 1.29 12.75 -4.10
CA ALA A 532 0.88 11.38 -3.83
C ALA A 532 -0.64 11.19 -4.05
N PRO A 533 -1.08 10.04 -4.62
CA PRO A 533 -0.29 8.85 -4.95
C PRO A 533 0.33 8.82 -6.36
N HIS A 534 0.34 9.94 -7.10
CA HIS A 534 1.02 10.01 -8.40
C HIS A 534 2.54 9.87 -8.24
N GLN A 535 3.20 9.31 -9.25
CA GLN A 535 4.64 9.15 -9.34
C GLN A 535 5.17 9.89 -10.58
N PRO A 536 5.69 11.11 -10.45
CA PRO A 536 6.40 11.79 -11.54
C PRO A 536 7.75 11.09 -11.80
N ARG A 537 7.78 10.20 -12.79
CA ARG A 537 8.93 9.33 -13.07
C ARG A 537 10.11 10.11 -13.66
N LEU A 538 9.85 11.24 -14.33
CA LEU A 538 10.88 12.14 -14.84
C LEU A 538 11.56 12.93 -13.72
N ASP A 539 10.79 13.64 -12.87
CA ASP A 539 11.30 14.38 -11.71
C ASP A 539 12.11 13.48 -10.77
N TRP A 540 11.63 12.25 -10.53
CA TRP A 540 12.36 11.25 -9.74
C TRP A 540 13.71 10.88 -10.37
N GLN A 541 13.79 10.72 -11.68
CA GLN A 541 15.08 10.46 -12.35
C GLN A 541 15.97 11.71 -12.42
N MET A 542 15.43 12.92 -12.51
CA MET A 542 16.20 14.17 -12.41
C MET A 542 16.92 14.29 -11.05
N TRP A 543 16.26 13.90 -9.96
CA TRP A 543 16.90 13.82 -8.63
C TRP A 543 18.04 12.80 -8.59
N PHE A 544 17.87 11.61 -9.19
CA PHE A 544 18.96 10.63 -9.30
C PHE A 544 20.12 11.13 -10.20
N ALA A 545 19.82 11.86 -11.27
CA ALA A 545 20.83 12.45 -12.14
C ALA A 545 21.69 13.51 -11.42
N ALA A 546 21.09 14.30 -10.51
CA ALA A 546 21.81 15.29 -9.70
C ALA A 546 22.83 14.69 -8.70
N LEU A 547 22.85 13.37 -8.50
CA LEU A 547 23.77 12.67 -7.58
C LEU A 547 25.10 12.25 -8.23
N GLY A 548 25.39 12.68 -9.46
CA GLY A 548 26.65 12.40 -10.16
C GLY A 548 26.72 13.09 -11.52
N PRO A 549 27.79 12.85 -12.32
CA PRO A 549 27.93 13.47 -13.63
C PRO A 549 26.87 12.96 -14.63
N HIS A 550 26.52 13.81 -15.60
CA HIS A 550 25.56 13.52 -16.69
C HIS A 550 25.84 12.20 -17.42
N SER A 551 27.11 11.77 -17.49
CA SER A 551 27.54 10.49 -18.07
C SER A 551 26.94 9.24 -17.41
N ARG A 552 26.46 9.33 -16.17
CA ARG A 552 25.72 8.24 -15.49
C ARG A 552 24.24 8.18 -15.88
N SER A 553 23.71 9.18 -16.57
CA SER A 553 22.30 9.32 -16.93
C SER A 553 22.09 9.54 -18.43
N PRO A 554 22.43 8.59 -19.33
CA PRO A 554 22.38 8.81 -20.78
C PRO A 554 21.00 9.22 -21.34
N TRP A 555 19.92 8.88 -20.63
CA TRP A 555 18.56 9.32 -20.96
C TRP A 555 18.41 10.85 -20.95
N PHE A 556 19.25 11.57 -20.20
CA PHE A 556 19.28 13.03 -20.15
C PHE A 556 19.67 13.65 -21.50
N TYR A 557 20.55 13.02 -22.27
CA TYR A 557 20.89 13.47 -23.64
C TYR A 557 19.69 13.41 -24.57
N SER A 558 18.86 12.36 -24.43
CA SER A 558 17.61 12.24 -25.16
C SER A 558 16.60 13.28 -24.71
N LEU A 559 16.51 13.59 -23.41
CA LEU A 559 15.69 14.69 -22.90
C LEU A 559 16.08 16.03 -23.55
N VAL A 560 17.35 16.42 -23.49
CA VAL A 560 17.86 17.66 -24.11
C VAL A 560 17.56 17.69 -25.61
N HIS A 561 17.83 16.60 -26.33
CA HIS A 561 17.55 16.48 -27.76
C HIS A 561 16.05 16.60 -28.09
N ARG A 562 15.16 15.97 -27.31
CA ARG A 562 13.71 16.04 -27.52
C ARG A 562 13.13 17.44 -27.20
N LEU A 563 13.75 18.18 -26.28
CA LEU A 563 13.40 19.58 -25.98
C LEU A 563 13.86 20.53 -27.08
N LEU A 564 15.10 20.40 -27.58
CA LEU A 564 15.58 21.11 -28.79
C LEU A 564 14.70 20.81 -30.02
N GLN A 565 14.16 19.60 -30.12
CA GLN A 565 13.19 19.20 -31.15
C GLN A 565 11.75 19.68 -30.90
N GLY A 566 11.45 20.40 -29.81
CA GLY A 566 10.10 20.90 -29.49
C GLY A 566 9.04 19.81 -29.28
N LYS A 567 9.43 18.60 -28.84
CA LYS A 567 8.52 17.44 -28.79
C LYS A 567 7.50 17.58 -27.66
N ARG A 568 6.29 18.04 -28.03
CA ARG A 568 5.16 18.33 -27.12
C ARG A 568 4.84 17.23 -26.10
N ASP A 569 5.02 15.96 -26.45
CA ASP A 569 4.76 14.83 -25.54
C ASP A 569 5.81 14.72 -24.42
N VAL A 570 7.05 15.16 -24.67
CA VAL A 570 8.13 15.26 -23.67
C VAL A 570 7.99 16.55 -22.85
N ILE A 571 7.65 17.67 -23.50
CA ILE A 571 7.39 18.95 -22.81
C ILE A 571 6.28 18.78 -21.76
N ALA A 572 5.20 18.06 -22.08
CA ALA A 572 4.08 17.78 -21.18
C ALA A 572 4.45 16.95 -19.93
N LEU A 573 5.62 16.31 -19.87
CA LEU A 573 6.14 15.70 -18.63
C LEU A 573 6.75 16.73 -17.68
N ILE A 574 7.31 17.81 -18.23
CA ILE A 574 7.96 18.89 -17.45
C ILE A 574 6.93 19.92 -17.04
N GLN A 575 6.14 20.41 -17.99
CA GLN A 575 5.14 21.45 -17.79
C GLN A 575 3.91 21.20 -18.65
N LEU A 576 2.74 21.16 -18.01
CA LEU A 576 1.45 20.93 -18.66
C LEU A 576 0.76 22.24 -19.07
N GLU A 577 0.97 23.31 -18.30
CA GLU A 577 0.45 24.63 -18.62
C GLU A 577 1.36 25.31 -19.66
N GLU A 578 0.91 25.38 -20.91
CA GLU A 578 1.66 26.00 -22.02
C GLU A 578 2.05 27.47 -21.75
N SER A 579 1.26 28.17 -20.92
CA SER A 579 1.54 29.54 -20.43
C SER A 579 2.74 29.63 -19.48
N ARG A 580 3.14 28.54 -18.81
CA ARG A 580 4.33 28.49 -17.94
C ARG A 580 5.58 27.96 -18.64
N TYR A 581 5.44 27.34 -19.82
CA TYR A 581 6.58 26.82 -20.57
C TYR A 581 7.15 27.92 -21.50
N PRO A 582 8.36 28.47 -21.26
CA PRO A 582 8.82 29.67 -21.96
C PRO A 582 8.94 29.50 -23.47
N PHE A 583 9.15 28.26 -23.93
CA PHE A 583 9.41 27.90 -25.32
C PHE A 583 8.18 27.25 -26.01
N GLY A 584 6.96 27.59 -25.58
CA GLY A 584 5.73 27.04 -26.17
C GLY A 584 5.50 27.45 -27.63
N LYS A 585 5.85 28.70 -27.99
CA LYS A 585 5.66 29.24 -29.35
C LYS A 585 6.69 28.71 -30.37
N GLN A 586 7.94 28.54 -29.92
CA GLN A 586 9.07 28.05 -30.71
C GLN A 586 10.02 27.31 -29.77
N PRO A 587 10.61 26.16 -30.18
CA PRO A 587 11.57 25.44 -29.35
C PRO A 587 12.84 26.28 -29.11
N PRO A 588 13.56 26.04 -27.99
CA PRO A 588 14.81 26.73 -27.72
C PRO A 588 15.86 26.35 -28.77
N ALA A 589 16.61 27.34 -29.28
CA ALA A 589 17.71 27.11 -30.22
C ALA A 589 18.93 26.45 -29.53
N PHE A 590 19.14 26.79 -28.24
CA PHE A 590 20.19 26.24 -27.39
C PHE A 590 19.62 25.76 -26.06
N ILE A 591 20.18 24.67 -25.51
CA ILE A 591 19.91 24.20 -24.15
C ILE A 591 21.24 23.95 -23.42
N ARG A 592 21.29 24.33 -22.14
CA ARG A 592 22.34 23.94 -21.18
C ARG A 592 21.70 23.43 -19.89
N ALA A 593 22.52 22.88 -18.99
CA ALA A 593 22.06 22.57 -17.64
C ALA A 593 23.13 22.88 -16.59
N HIS A 594 22.68 23.34 -15.43
CA HIS A 594 23.50 23.74 -14.31
C HIS A 594 23.18 22.90 -13.07
N LEU A 595 24.20 22.58 -12.28
CA LEU A 595 24.03 21.96 -10.97
C LEU A 595 23.96 23.06 -9.89
N TYR A 596 22.87 23.07 -9.15
CA TYR A 596 22.68 23.91 -7.97
C TYR A 596 22.59 23.06 -6.72
N LYS A 597 22.95 23.63 -5.57
CA LYS A 597 22.50 23.16 -4.27
C LYS A 597 21.32 24.01 -3.80
N TYR A 598 20.29 23.35 -3.32
CA TYR A 598 19.12 23.95 -2.69
C TYR A 598 19.14 23.64 -1.20
N TRP A 599 18.59 24.55 -0.40
CA TRP A 599 18.23 24.35 0.99
C TRP A 599 16.84 24.93 1.23
N PHE A 600 16.15 24.45 2.26
CA PHE A 600 15.01 25.21 2.78
C PHE A 600 15.46 26.57 3.32
N THR A 601 14.57 27.55 3.26
CA THR A 601 14.73 28.81 4.00
C THR A 601 14.51 28.58 5.49
N GLU A 602 15.20 29.38 6.32
CA GLU A 602 15.01 29.40 7.77
C GLU A 602 13.93 30.44 8.13
N PRO A 603 13.27 30.34 9.29
CA PRO A 603 12.34 31.38 9.78
C PRO A 603 13.06 32.72 9.95
N ASN A 604 12.35 33.83 9.76
CA ASN A 604 12.91 35.16 10.05
C ASN A 604 13.12 35.33 11.57
N GLU A 605 14.00 36.27 11.98
CA GLU A 605 14.31 36.53 13.40
C GLU A 605 13.06 36.90 14.23
N ASP A 606 12.09 37.60 13.62
CA ASP A 606 10.78 37.92 14.22
C ASP A 606 9.84 36.71 14.40
N GLY A 607 10.27 35.50 14.04
CA GLY A 607 9.44 34.29 13.96
C GLY A 607 8.46 34.26 12.79
N SER A 608 8.52 35.24 11.88
CA SER A 608 7.67 35.30 10.68
C SER A 608 8.18 34.34 9.58
N HIS A 609 7.26 33.89 8.72
CA HIS A 609 7.60 32.99 7.62
C HIS A 609 8.34 33.74 6.49
N PRO A 610 9.39 33.15 5.89
CA PRO A 610 10.09 33.73 4.75
C PRO A 610 9.20 33.75 3.50
N GLN A 611 9.39 34.75 2.63
CA GLN A 611 8.64 34.86 1.36
C GLN A 611 9.04 33.78 0.33
N GLN A 612 10.24 33.20 0.47
CA GLN A 612 10.73 32.08 -0.33
C GLN A 612 10.76 30.81 0.52
N TRP A 613 10.50 29.67 -0.11
CA TRP A 613 10.57 28.33 0.50
C TRP A 613 11.96 27.72 0.39
N TRP A 614 12.74 28.19 -0.59
CA TRP A 614 14.07 27.68 -0.90
C TRP A 614 15.10 28.79 -1.04
N ARG A 615 16.34 28.50 -0.66
CA ARG A 615 17.54 29.24 -1.07
C ARG A 615 18.42 28.33 -1.91
N ARG A 616 19.09 28.85 -2.94
CA ARG A 616 19.99 28.05 -3.81
C ARG A 616 21.34 28.70 -4.06
N GLN A 617 22.35 27.86 -4.31
CA GLN A 617 23.71 28.25 -4.68
C GLN A 617 24.12 27.48 -5.94
N PHE A 618 24.70 28.17 -6.93
CA PHE A 618 25.30 27.52 -8.10
C PHE A 618 26.54 26.71 -7.68
N VAL A 619 26.76 25.55 -8.31
CA VAL A 619 27.93 24.69 -8.06
C VAL A 619 28.81 24.60 -9.30
N GLU A 620 28.27 24.07 -10.40
CA GLU A 620 29.01 23.78 -11.63
C GLU A 620 28.08 23.67 -12.85
N GLU A 621 28.65 23.70 -14.06
CA GLU A 621 27.91 23.33 -15.28
C GLU A 621 27.68 21.81 -15.28
N PHE A 622 26.42 21.39 -15.36
CA PHE A 622 26.05 19.97 -15.39
C PHE A 622 26.06 19.40 -16.82
N PHE A 623 25.73 20.24 -17.81
CA PHE A 623 25.76 19.88 -19.22
C PHE A 623 25.93 21.15 -20.08
N PRO A 624 26.87 21.16 -21.05
CA PRO A 624 27.21 22.36 -21.82
C PRO A 624 26.09 22.84 -22.75
N ALA A 625 26.20 24.10 -23.16
CA ALA A 625 25.29 24.75 -24.11
C ALA A 625 25.39 24.15 -25.53
N VAL A 626 24.44 23.27 -25.87
CA VAL A 626 24.32 22.59 -27.18
C VAL A 626 23.10 23.07 -27.97
N TYR A 627 23.11 22.83 -29.29
CA TYR A 627 22.02 23.13 -30.23
C TYR A 627 21.56 21.86 -30.99
N LEU A 628 20.48 21.97 -31.76
CA LEU A 628 19.97 20.86 -32.55
C LEU A 628 20.93 20.52 -33.71
N GLY A 629 21.54 19.34 -33.67
CA GLY A 629 22.57 18.92 -34.61
C GLY A 629 24.02 19.15 -34.14
N ASP A 630 24.20 19.60 -32.88
CA ASP A 630 25.54 19.74 -32.27
C ASP A 630 26.29 18.39 -32.25
N PRO A 631 27.56 18.34 -32.72
CA PRO A 631 28.31 17.09 -32.86
C PRO A 631 28.63 16.40 -31.52
N VAL A 632 28.69 17.13 -30.41
CA VAL A 632 28.91 16.55 -29.07
C VAL A 632 27.66 15.81 -28.63
N LEU A 633 26.49 16.46 -28.74
CA LEU A 633 25.19 15.83 -28.43
C LEU A 633 24.93 14.61 -29.33
N ASP A 634 25.20 14.74 -30.63
CA ASP A 634 24.94 13.70 -31.63
C ASP A 634 25.89 12.49 -31.48
N SER A 635 27.12 12.72 -31.03
CA SER A 635 28.06 11.69 -30.60
C SER A 635 27.57 10.94 -29.35
N LEU A 636 27.17 11.68 -28.30
CA LEU A 636 26.65 11.09 -27.05
C LEU A 636 25.38 10.25 -27.27
N LEU A 637 24.46 10.72 -28.12
CA LEU A 637 23.26 9.97 -28.53
C LEU A 637 23.61 8.70 -29.32
N SER A 638 24.64 8.77 -30.17
CA SER A 638 25.09 7.65 -31.00
C SER A 638 25.80 6.58 -30.16
N GLN A 639 26.68 6.98 -29.23
CA GLN A 639 27.39 6.11 -28.28
C GLN A 639 26.42 5.25 -27.46
N HIS A 640 25.32 5.84 -26.99
CA HIS A 640 24.33 5.16 -26.15
C HIS A 640 23.18 4.52 -26.96
N GLY A 641 23.26 4.53 -28.30
CA GLY A 641 22.26 3.89 -29.17
C GLY A 641 20.88 4.56 -29.16
N LEU A 642 20.80 5.83 -28.74
CA LEU A 642 19.55 6.60 -28.57
C LEU A 642 19.07 7.27 -29.86
N LYS A 643 19.99 7.50 -30.82
CA LYS A 643 19.69 8.15 -32.11
C LYS A 643 18.68 7.34 -32.94
N ASP A 644 17.60 7.99 -33.37
CA ASP A 644 16.52 7.37 -34.15
C ASP A 644 17.01 6.86 -35.52
N LYS A 645 17.19 5.55 -35.66
CA LYS A 645 17.64 4.90 -36.92
C LYS A 645 16.51 4.30 -37.78
N VAL A 646 15.24 4.50 -37.41
CA VAL A 646 14.10 3.80 -38.04
C VAL A 646 13.00 4.79 -38.42
N GLN A 647 12.81 5.01 -39.73
CA GLN A 647 11.63 5.69 -40.24
C GLN A 647 10.38 4.83 -39.97
N MET A 648 9.28 5.47 -39.56
CA MET A 648 8.03 4.76 -39.30
C MET A 648 7.31 4.42 -40.62
N ARG A 649 7.00 3.14 -40.82
CA ARG A 649 6.00 2.72 -41.80
C ARG A 649 4.63 2.77 -41.14
N GLU A 650 3.84 3.77 -41.49
CA GLU A 650 2.45 3.87 -41.03
C GLU A 650 1.66 2.62 -41.42
N ARG A 651 0.77 2.19 -40.53
CA ARG A 651 -0.13 1.05 -40.73
C ARG A 651 -1.57 1.57 -40.77
N PRO A 652 -2.45 0.99 -41.59
CA PRO A 652 -3.85 1.40 -41.64
C PRO A 652 -4.51 1.28 -40.27
N GLU A 653 -5.29 2.29 -39.88
CA GLU A 653 -5.89 2.35 -38.54
C GLU A 653 -6.96 1.26 -38.35
N THR A 654 -6.71 0.32 -37.45
CA THR A 654 -7.77 -0.50 -36.86
C THR A 654 -8.51 0.30 -35.76
N LEU A 655 -9.67 -0.19 -35.32
CA LEU A 655 -10.52 0.51 -34.35
C LEU A 655 -9.81 0.80 -33.00
N VAL A 656 -8.95 -0.12 -32.53
CA VAL A 656 -8.29 0.00 -31.22
C VAL A 656 -7.28 1.16 -31.19
N PRO A 657 -6.32 1.30 -32.14
CA PRO A 657 -5.52 2.52 -32.33
C PRO A 657 -6.30 3.83 -32.26
N ARG A 658 -7.47 3.90 -32.89
CA ARG A 658 -8.31 5.11 -32.92
C ARG A 658 -8.93 5.43 -31.56
N VAL A 659 -9.49 4.43 -30.88
CA VAL A 659 -10.03 4.59 -29.52
C VAL A 659 -8.92 4.98 -28.54
N LEU A 660 -7.74 4.37 -28.62
CA LEU A 660 -6.58 4.73 -27.79
C LEU A 660 -6.13 6.18 -28.02
N ARG A 661 -6.13 6.67 -29.27
CA ARG A 661 -5.82 8.08 -29.58
C ARG A 661 -6.84 9.02 -28.94
N LEU A 662 -8.15 8.78 -29.10
CA LEU A 662 -9.20 9.63 -28.54
C LEU A 662 -9.15 9.71 -27.00
N ILE A 663 -8.90 8.59 -26.32
CA ILE A 663 -8.72 8.57 -24.86
C ILE A 663 -7.47 9.37 -24.48
N ARG A 664 -6.36 9.19 -25.20
CA ARG A 664 -5.10 9.92 -24.96
C ARG A 664 -5.28 11.42 -25.14
N GLU A 665 -5.98 11.86 -26.19
CA GLU A 665 -6.25 13.26 -26.48
C GLU A 665 -7.09 13.93 -25.39
N HIS A 666 -8.10 13.23 -24.86
CA HIS A 666 -8.91 13.72 -23.74
C HIS A 666 -8.14 13.78 -22.41
N VAL A 667 -7.27 12.80 -22.14
CA VAL A 667 -6.47 12.75 -20.91
C VAL A 667 -5.25 13.68 -20.98
N ARG A 668 -4.78 14.06 -22.18
CA ARG A 668 -3.59 14.89 -22.41
C ARG A 668 -3.62 16.23 -21.67
N THR A 669 -4.79 16.82 -21.43
CA THR A 669 -4.93 18.13 -20.77
C THR A 669 -5.07 18.03 -19.25
N LEU A 670 -4.98 16.84 -18.66
CA LEU A 670 -5.21 16.61 -17.23
C LEU A 670 -3.90 16.22 -16.52
N SER A 671 -3.62 16.82 -15.36
CA SER A 671 -2.46 16.46 -14.57
C SER A 671 -2.61 15.07 -13.95
N GLY A 672 -1.48 14.36 -13.77
CA GLY A 672 -1.47 13.02 -13.20
C GLY A 672 -2.23 12.90 -11.86
N PRO A 673 -1.96 13.76 -10.86
CA PRO A 673 -2.69 13.73 -9.59
C PRO A 673 -4.21 13.91 -9.77
N LEU A 674 -4.64 14.79 -10.67
CA LEU A 674 -6.07 15.03 -10.93
C LEU A 674 -6.77 13.78 -11.48
N VAL A 675 -6.15 13.09 -12.46
CA VAL A 675 -6.67 11.83 -13.03
C VAL A 675 -6.75 10.72 -11.99
N LEU A 676 -5.74 10.60 -11.11
CA LEU A 676 -5.73 9.58 -10.05
C LEU A 676 -6.82 9.85 -9.01
N TRP A 677 -6.93 11.09 -8.52
CA TRP A 677 -7.92 11.46 -7.52
C TRP A 677 -9.35 11.45 -8.08
N SER A 678 -9.58 11.79 -9.35
CA SER A 678 -10.91 11.69 -9.97
C SER A 678 -11.37 10.23 -10.10
N LEU A 679 -10.49 9.32 -10.57
CA LEU A 679 -10.80 7.90 -10.68
C LEU A 679 -11.09 7.27 -9.30
N PHE A 680 -10.24 7.54 -8.31
CA PHE A 680 -10.42 7.03 -6.95
C PHE A 680 -11.67 7.59 -6.28
N SER A 681 -11.92 8.89 -6.38
CA SER A 681 -13.12 9.52 -5.80
C SER A 681 -14.40 8.99 -6.44
N THR A 682 -14.39 8.73 -7.76
CA THR A 682 -15.51 8.10 -8.46
C THR A 682 -15.76 6.68 -7.95
N ALA A 683 -14.71 5.87 -7.78
CA ALA A 683 -14.84 4.51 -7.25
C ALA A 683 -15.37 4.51 -5.79
N VAL A 684 -14.89 5.43 -4.95
CA VAL A 684 -15.37 5.61 -3.57
C VAL A 684 -16.82 6.08 -3.54
N ALA A 685 -17.20 7.06 -4.37
CA ALA A 685 -18.57 7.54 -4.46
C ALA A 685 -19.55 6.43 -4.85
N ILE A 686 -19.21 5.61 -5.85
CA ILE A 686 -20.04 4.45 -6.24
C ILE A 686 -20.15 3.44 -5.09
N CYS A 687 -19.07 3.18 -4.35
CA CYS A 687 -19.09 2.30 -3.17
C CYS A 687 -19.97 2.85 -2.04
N LEU A 688 -19.90 4.16 -1.76
CA LEU A 688 -20.75 4.83 -0.75
C LEU A 688 -22.23 4.79 -1.15
N VAL A 689 -22.55 5.10 -2.41
CA VAL A 689 -23.92 5.03 -2.95
C VAL A 689 -24.47 3.61 -2.90
N LYS A 690 -23.67 2.59 -3.26
CA LYS A 690 -24.05 1.18 -3.07
C LYS A 690 -24.28 0.84 -1.59
N GLY A 691 -23.46 1.36 -0.68
CA GLY A 691 -23.62 1.17 0.76
C GLY A 691 -24.95 1.74 1.28
N LEU A 692 -25.29 2.96 0.87
CA LEU A 692 -26.56 3.62 1.22
C LEU A 692 -27.77 2.83 0.71
N PHE A 693 -27.78 2.41 -0.57
CA PHE A 693 -28.86 1.60 -1.13
C PHE A 693 -28.89 0.14 -0.63
N SER A 694 -27.86 -0.33 0.06
CA SER A 694 -27.83 -1.67 0.68
C SER A 694 -28.23 -1.67 2.16
N MET A 695 -28.50 -0.50 2.76
CA MET A 695 -29.06 -0.41 4.11
C MET A 695 -30.53 -0.86 4.08
N PRO A 696 -30.96 -1.79 4.96
CA PRO A 696 -32.38 -2.02 5.16
C PRO A 696 -33.04 -0.75 5.73
N PRO A 697 -34.31 -0.46 5.40
CA PRO A 697 -34.98 0.75 5.86
C PRO A 697 -35.03 0.78 7.40
N ARG A 698 -34.49 1.85 7.98
CA ARG A 698 -34.66 2.19 9.39
C ARG A 698 -36.07 2.74 9.62
N ASP A 699 -37.08 1.88 9.65
CA ASP A 699 -38.18 2.04 10.61
C ASP A 699 -39.08 0.80 10.73
N SER A 700 -39.06 0.20 11.92
CA SER A 700 -40.26 -0.28 12.60
C SER A 700 -39.95 -0.30 14.09
N LYS A 701 -40.37 0.72 14.83
CA LYS A 701 -40.31 0.69 16.29
C LYS A 701 -41.19 -0.46 16.77
N CYS A 702 -40.63 -1.41 17.50
CA CYS A 702 -41.48 -2.40 18.18
C CYS A 702 -42.30 -1.67 19.26
N GLU A 703 -43.61 -1.69 19.11
CA GLU A 703 -44.52 -1.38 20.22
C GLU A 703 -44.30 -2.42 21.34
N PRO A 704 -44.39 -2.02 22.62
CA PRO A 704 -44.34 -2.97 23.72
C PRO A 704 -45.61 -3.84 23.72
N SER A 705 -45.46 -5.12 23.40
CA SER A 705 -46.55 -6.10 23.52
C SER A 705 -47.06 -6.17 24.97
N PRO A 706 -48.38 -6.33 25.21
CA PRO A 706 -48.94 -6.38 26.56
C PRO A 706 -48.31 -7.46 27.43
N THR A 707 -48.09 -7.15 28.71
CA THR A 707 -47.65 -8.12 29.72
C THR A 707 -48.81 -8.95 30.24
N GLU A 708 -48.76 -10.26 30.03
CA GLU A 708 -49.57 -11.25 30.78
C GLU A 708 -48.74 -11.95 31.87
N PRO A 709 -49.40 -12.53 32.90
CA PRO A 709 -48.78 -12.68 34.22
C PRO A 709 -47.91 -13.92 34.41
N LYS A 710 -46.99 -13.84 35.38
CA LYS A 710 -46.13 -14.95 35.82
C LYS A 710 -46.94 -16.04 36.54
N SER A 711 -47.00 -17.24 35.98
CA SER A 711 -47.47 -18.45 36.68
C SER A 711 -46.59 -18.77 37.89
N ARG A 712 -47.19 -19.15 39.02
CA ARG A 712 -46.50 -19.47 40.29
C ARG A 712 -46.13 -20.96 40.37
N LYS A 713 -45.09 -21.29 41.16
CA LYS A 713 -44.58 -22.66 41.35
C LYS A 713 -45.62 -23.63 41.95
N THR A 714 -45.47 -24.91 41.62
CA THR A 714 -45.79 -26.06 42.47
C THR A 714 -44.51 -26.66 43.06
N GLU A 715 -44.48 -26.89 44.37
CA GLU A 715 -43.46 -27.68 45.10
C GLU A 715 -44.08 -28.04 46.46
N ASP A 716 -43.99 -29.31 46.89
CA ASP A 716 -44.88 -29.89 47.91
C ASP A 716 -44.23 -30.17 49.28
N THR A 717 -45.07 -30.14 50.33
CA THR A 717 -44.95 -30.82 51.63
C THR A 717 -43.68 -30.68 52.50
N ALA A 718 -43.77 -29.91 53.60
CA ALA A 718 -43.35 -30.32 54.95
C ALA A 718 -44.09 -29.46 56.02
N PRO A 719 -44.36 -29.93 57.27
CA PRO A 719 -45.47 -29.41 58.08
C PRO A 719 -44.99 -28.74 59.42
N PRO A 720 -45.80 -28.51 60.50
CA PRO A 720 -46.01 -27.12 60.97
C PRO A 720 -45.81 -26.86 62.49
N GLY A 721 -45.84 -25.58 62.89
CA GLY A 721 -45.89 -25.09 64.29
C GLY A 721 -45.00 -23.85 64.50
N ALA A 722 -45.30 -22.90 65.40
CA ALA A 722 -46.45 -22.72 66.29
C ALA A 722 -46.73 -21.20 66.54
N GLN A 723 -47.41 -20.83 67.64
CA GLN A 723 -47.73 -19.44 68.07
C GLN A 723 -46.49 -18.50 68.09
N GLY A 724 -46.57 -17.17 67.95
CA GLY A 724 -47.28 -16.18 68.79
C GLY A 724 -46.47 -15.87 70.07
N ASP A 725 -46.39 -14.66 70.64
CA ASP A 725 -47.17 -13.42 70.50
C ASP A 725 -46.46 -12.24 71.25
N LYS A 726 -46.68 -10.95 70.88
CA LYS A 726 -46.27 -9.68 71.59
C LYS A 726 -44.74 -9.45 71.85
N LEU A 727 -44.20 -8.32 72.38
CA LEU A 727 -44.64 -6.99 72.89
C LEU A 727 -43.46 -5.98 72.63
N GLN A 728 -43.58 -4.79 72.01
CA GLN A 728 -43.93 -3.41 72.51
C GLN A 728 -42.92 -2.68 73.44
N LYS A 729 -42.91 -1.32 73.38
CA LYS A 729 -42.14 -0.28 74.15
C LYS A 729 -40.70 0.00 73.63
N ASP A 730 -40.07 1.19 73.69
CA ASP A 730 -40.37 2.61 74.06
C ASP A 730 -39.17 3.49 73.56
N SER A 731 -39.09 4.85 73.51
CA SER A 731 -40.03 6.01 73.56
C SER A 731 -39.26 7.34 73.18
N GLU A 732 -39.81 8.54 73.49
CA GLU A 732 -39.20 9.91 73.46
C GLU A 732 -38.92 10.65 72.11
N SER A 733 -38.46 11.91 72.20
CA SER A 733 -38.58 13.04 71.22
C SER A 733 -37.34 14.01 71.33
N PRO A 734 -37.24 15.29 70.85
CA PRO A 734 -38.23 16.25 70.26
C PRO A 734 -37.77 17.16 69.07
N HIS A 735 -38.64 18.14 68.72
CA HIS A 735 -38.41 19.47 68.09
C HIS A 735 -38.61 19.75 66.57
N ARG A 736 -38.76 21.06 66.27
CA ARG A 736 -39.28 21.83 65.11
C ARG A 736 -38.46 23.15 65.00
N PRO A 737 -38.62 24.07 64.01
CA PRO A 737 -39.63 24.19 62.92
C PRO A 737 -38.96 24.05 61.51
N ALA A 738 -39.11 24.82 60.40
CA ALA A 738 -39.81 26.07 60.10
C ALA A 738 -40.15 26.28 58.59
N GLU A 739 -40.82 27.40 58.29
CA GLU A 739 -41.56 27.76 57.07
C GLU A 739 -40.94 28.96 56.30
N GLY A 740 -41.32 29.36 55.05
CA GLY A 740 -42.23 28.77 54.06
C GLY A 740 -42.82 29.79 53.03
N ASP A 741 -43.57 29.28 52.04
CA ASP A 741 -44.54 29.96 51.12
C ASP A 741 -44.06 30.91 49.97
N GLY A 742 -44.91 31.08 48.93
CA GLY A 742 -44.94 32.29 48.07
C GLY A 742 -44.87 32.18 46.52
N GLY A 743 -46.04 32.21 45.82
CA GLY A 743 -46.28 33.24 44.77
C GLY A 743 -46.02 33.01 43.25
N LYS A 744 -47.04 32.54 42.52
CA LYS A 744 -47.63 33.09 41.26
C LYS A 744 -46.78 33.68 40.07
N ASN A 745 -47.03 33.08 38.89
CA ASN A 745 -47.40 33.67 37.58
C ASN A 745 -46.43 34.46 36.62
N SER A 746 -46.66 34.15 35.34
CA SER A 746 -46.75 35.05 34.15
C SER A 746 -45.60 35.14 33.15
N GLN A 747 -46.01 35.13 31.88
CA GLN A 747 -45.25 35.32 30.65
C GLN A 747 -44.64 36.73 30.51
N ARG A 748 -43.47 36.85 29.87
CA ARG A 748 -43.32 37.44 28.51
C ARG A 748 -41.87 37.38 27.98
N SER A 749 -41.74 37.51 26.66
CA SER A 749 -40.49 37.71 25.89
C SER A 749 -40.27 39.24 25.67
N PRO A 750 -39.21 39.76 24.98
CA PRO A 750 -38.07 39.10 24.29
C PRO A 750 -36.69 39.83 24.44
N ARG A 751 -35.75 39.50 23.53
CA ARG A 751 -34.69 40.35 22.90
C ARG A 751 -33.26 40.47 23.46
N LYS A 752 -32.33 40.11 22.55
CA LYS A 752 -31.10 40.81 22.09
C LYS A 752 -29.81 40.84 22.94
N GLN A 753 -28.72 40.54 22.20
CA GLN A 753 -27.32 40.98 22.35
C GLN A 753 -26.56 40.43 23.59
N LYS A 754 -25.25 40.16 23.49
CA LYS A 754 -24.34 40.31 22.33
C LYS A 754 -24.04 38.97 21.66
#